data_AF-A0A1J5TRW9-F1
#
_entry.id   AF-A0A1J5TRW9-F1
#
_cell.length_a   1.000
_cell.length_b   1.000
_cell.length_c   1.000
_cell.angle_alpha   90.00
_cell.angle_beta   90.00
_cell.angle_gamma   90.00
#
_symmetry.space_group_name_H-M   'P 1'
#
loop_
_entity.id
_entity.type
_entity.pdbx_description
1 polymer ?
#
loop_
_entity_poly.entity_id
_entity_poly.type
_entity_poly.pdbx_seq_one_letter_code
_entity_poly.pdbx_strand_id
1 'polypeptide(L)'
;MSVVSETPLKITFRRYKDGDSKAVRFNQQIFQASHTYKCPTYIQSTPPCQGSCPAGEDIRGYLAIVRGTEKPPVGADGKPTMPWQEYAWRRLTEANPFPSVMGRVCPAPCETGCNRNEVEDHVGINSVEHFLGEYAIANKLKFNKPAQTTGKKVAILGAGPAGLSCAYQLALKGHEVTVFDEHEFLGGMMRYGIPGFRTPRDVLDAEIQRILDLGVKTRMKTRVGTDITMEQIRKEFDAVFLGMGAQAGRALPIADSAAPNVVTATAFLKAFNDGRLQHVGKRVVVVGGGDTSIDVATVARRLGHIKHAKPTDAELAIAGRLAHDVADISAKQGAEVTLTSIFNIDKMQANKHEIEQALAEGIQIIGSLAPVGLVRDANGRATALRVVKCEAKMAGGKLEIKNIEGSEHDIEADLIVSAIGQAVDFTGLEQFNNGKGAVSTDRNYVVNGQPGVFAGGDVIRPHLLTTAIGHGSIAADGIHHYMNGQELEKRPKIDAHQFDLIRKLAEKGLEPKENHEPMRGTCDSNAAVHNFDNRSDRYIIPHDKLFLGHFSYVARNQRAVTTLDKESALGNFQDRLGVLDEKQTVAEAKRCMSCGMCFECDNCVVYCPQTAVYRVKKTESTLGRYVATDYDKCIGCHICADVCPTGYIQMGLGE
;
A
#
# COMPACT_ATOMS: atom_id res chain seq x y z
N MET A 1 -22.52 -43.23 -5.01
CA MET A 1 -23.15 -42.34 -4.00
C MET A 1 -23.24 -40.95 -4.62
N SER A 2 -24.41 -40.36 -4.49
CA SER A 2 -24.96 -39.22 -5.26
C SER A 2 -24.07 -37.98 -5.28
N VAL A 3 -23.83 -37.46 -6.48
CA VAL A 3 -23.33 -36.11 -6.76
C VAL A 3 -24.42 -35.12 -6.35
N VAL A 4 -24.16 -34.31 -5.32
CA VAL A 4 -25.04 -33.20 -4.96
C VAL A 4 -24.64 -32.03 -5.84
N SER A 5 -25.47 -31.71 -6.83
CA SER A 5 -25.35 -30.49 -7.61
C SER A 5 -25.61 -29.28 -6.72
N GLU A 6 -24.57 -28.50 -6.41
CA GLU A 6 -24.76 -27.16 -5.88
C GLU A 6 -25.46 -26.33 -6.95
N THR A 7 -26.75 -26.09 -6.74
CA THR A 7 -27.48 -25.13 -7.57
C THR A 7 -26.96 -23.75 -7.19
N PRO A 8 -26.49 -22.92 -8.14
CA PRO A 8 -26.05 -21.57 -7.81
C PRO A 8 -27.23 -20.83 -7.20
N LEU A 9 -27.04 -20.30 -5.98
CA LEU A 9 -28.03 -19.46 -5.30
C LEU A 9 -28.44 -18.33 -6.25
N LYS A 10 -29.63 -18.47 -6.82
CA LYS A 10 -30.21 -17.44 -7.69
C LYS A 10 -30.49 -16.23 -6.82
N ILE A 11 -29.62 -15.22 -6.89
CA ILE A 11 -29.81 -13.96 -6.18
C ILE A 11 -31.16 -13.40 -6.62
N THR A 12 -32.11 -13.33 -5.68
CA THR A 12 -33.42 -12.73 -5.91
C THR A 12 -33.45 -11.37 -5.22
N PHE A 13 -33.93 -10.33 -5.90
CA PHE A 13 -34.11 -8.99 -5.34
C PHE A 13 -35.22 -8.92 -4.27
N ARG A 14 -35.88 -10.03 -3.93
CA ARG A 14 -37.00 -10.08 -3.00
C ARG A 14 -36.51 -10.49 -1.61
N ARG A 15 -36.71 -9.61 -0.62
CA ARG A 15 -36.45 -9.85 0.80
C ARG A 15 -37.33 -10.96 1.39
N TYR A 16 -38.55 -11.10 0.85
CA TYR A 16 -39.53 -12.10 1.25
C TYR A 16 -39.79 -13.06 0.09
N LYS A 17 -39.98 -14.34 0.41
CA LYS A 17 -40.40 -15.33 -0.59
C LYS A 17 -41.89 -15.16 -0.86
N ASP A 18 -42.32 -15.44 -2.09
CA ASP A 18 -43.75 -15.46 -2.41
C ASP A 18 -44.45 -16.48 -1.49
N GLY A 19 -45.48 -16.03 -0.77
CA GLY A 19 -46.19 -16.83 0.24
C GLY A 19 -45.60 -16.79 1.66
N ASP A 20 -44.59 -15.94 1.93
CA ASP A 20 -44.08 -15.75 3.29
C ASP A 20 -45.06 -14.92 4.15
N SER A 21 -45.94 -15.63 4.86
CA SER A 21 -46.98 -15.05 5.74
C SER A 21 -46.70 -15.29 7.23
N LYS A 22 -45.48 -15.69 7.61
CA LYS A 22 -45.15 -16.00 9.00
C LYS A 22 -45.04 -14.71 9.83
N ALA A 23 -45.96 -14.56 10.78
CA ALA A 23 -45.89 -13.49 11.77
C ALA A 23 -44.61 -13.61 12.61
N VAL A 24 -43.79 -12.55 12.62
CA VAL A 24 -42.64 -12.41 13.50
C VAL A 24 -43.10 -12.18 14.94
N ARG A 25 -42.31 -12.68 15.91
CA ARG A 25 -42.60 -12.53 17.35
C ARG A 25 -42.77 -11.04 17.70
N PHE A 26 -43.61 -10.70 18.67
CA PHE A 26 -43.92 -9.29 19.01
C PHE A 26 -42.67 -8.45 19.38
N ASN A 27 -41.66 -9.06 20.00
CA ASN A 27 -40.37 -8.43 20.28
C ASN A 27 -39.46 -8.26 19.04
N GLN A 28 -39.82 -8.87 17.92
CA GLN A 28 -39.24 -8.69 16.60
C GLN A 28 -40.10 -7.75 15.73
N GLN A 29 -41.28 -7.34 16.21
CA GLN A 29 -42.09 -6.31 15.57
C GLN A 29 -41.48 -4.94 15.89
N ILE A 30 -41.40 -4.10 14.87
CA ILE A 30 -40.72 -2.80 14.93
C ILE A 30 -41.66 -1.70 15.50
N PHE A 31 -42.95 -2.02 15.60
CA PHE A 31 -44.01 -1.09 15.97
C PHE A 31 -44.73 -1.59 17.23
N GLN A 32 -44.99 -0.68 18.17
CA GLN A 32 -46.04 -0.83 19.18
C GLN A 32 -47.06 0.29 18.94
N ALA A 33 -48.21 -0.05 18.36
CA ALA A 33 -49.20 0.92 17.86
C ALA A 33 -48.58 1.92 16.85
N SER A 34 -48.54 3.22 17.16
CA SER A 34 -48.06 4.30 16.27
C SER A 34 -46.62 4.74 16.54
N HIS A 35 -45.89 4.08 17.44
CA HIS A 35 -44.53 4.47 17.82
C HIS A 35 -43.52 3.34 17.58
N THR A 36 -42.29 3.73 17.24
CA THR A 36 -41.14 2.86 17.11
C THR A 36 -40.04 3.34 18.05
N TYR A 37 -39.35 2.40 18.69
CA TYR A 37 -38.11 2.69 19.42
C TYR A 37 -36.88 2.64 18.49
N LYS A 38 -37.09 2.34 17.20
CA LYS A 38 -36.03 2.23 16.19
C LYS A 38 -36.17 3.25 15.08
N CYS A 39 -35.23 4.17 15.04
CA CYS A 39 -35.17 5.21 14.02
C CYS A 39 -33.85 5.16 13.23
N PRO A 40 -33.80 5.77 12.03
CA PRO A 40 -32.60 5.79 11.20
C PRO A 40 -31.46 6.57 11.88
N THR A 41 -30.35 5.89 12.14
CA THR A 41 -29.07 6.44 12.58
C THR A 41 -28.06 6.39 11.43
N TYR A 42 -27.30 7.46 11.25
CA TYR A 42 -26.32 7.63 10.19
C TYR A 42 -24.94 7.18 10.69
N ILE A 43 -24.53 5.97 10.30
CA ILE A 43 -23.32 5.30 10.76
C ILE A 43 -22.20 5.46 9.74
N GLN A 44 -21.28 6.36 10.00
CA GLN A 44 -20.03 6.41 9.24
C GLN A 44 -19.16 5.21 9.60
N SER A 45 -18.72 4.47 8.58
CA SER A 45 -17.86 3.29 8.74
C SER A 45 -16.66 3.37 7.79
N THR A 46 -15.60 2.63 8.10
CA THR A 46 -14.44 2.52 7.19
C THR A 46 -14.76 1.54 6.06
N PRO A 47 -14.53 1.92 4.79
CA PRO A 47 -14.66 0.97 3.69
C PRO A 47 -13.49 -0.01 3.72
N PRO A 48 -13.68 -1.25 3.25
CA PRO A 48 -12.65 -2.28 3.36
C PRO A 48 -11.39 -1.96 2.55
N CYS A 49 -11.48 -1.20 1.45
CA CYS A 49 -10.30 -0.74 0.72
C CYS A 49 -9.35 0.10 1.59
N GLN A 50 -9.87 1.01 2.42
CA GLN A 50 -9.08 1.79 3.37
C GLN A 50 -8.56 0.90 4.52
N GLY A 51 -9.40 0.00 5.04
CA GLY A 51 -8.99 -0.95 6.07
C GLY A 51 -7.91 -1.94 5.63
N SER A 52 -7.78 -2.17 4.32
CA SER A 52 -6.75 -3.01 3.71
C SER A 52 -5.53 -2.23 3.23
N CYS A 53 -5.54 -0.90 3.25
CA CYS A 53 -4.42 -0.05 2.81
C CYS A 53 -3.41 0.14 3.96
N PRO A 54 -2.19 -0.43 3.87
CA PRO A 54 -1.22 -0.31 4.95
C PRO A 54 -0.64 1.10 5.12
N ALA A 55 -0.65 1.92 4.07
CA ALA A 55 -0.28 3.34 4.17
C ALA A 55 -1.33 4.18 4.92
N GLY A 56 -2.56 3.68 5.07
CA GLY A 56 -3.64 4.38 5.76
C GLY A 56 -4.29 5.49 4.92
N GLU A 57 -4.35 5.35 3.60
CA GLU A 57 -4.93 6.36 2.70
C GLU A 57 -6.44 6.58 2.88
N ASP A 58 -6.92 7.80 2.63
CA ASP A 58 -8.36 8.10 2.49
C ASP A 58 -8.88 7.81 1.07
N ILE A 59 -8.91 6.51 0.73
CA ILE A 59 -9.28 6.02 -0.61
C ILE A 59 -10.68 6.47 -1.02
N ARG A 60 -11.67 6.33 -0.14
CA ARG A 60 -13.03 6.78 -0.46
C ARG A 60 -13.08 8.29 -0.66
N GLY A 61 -12.34 9.07 0.13
CA GLY A 61 -12.28 10.53 0.01
C GLY A 61 -11.72 11.00 -1.33
N TYR A 62 -10.53 10.57 -1.73
CA TYR A 62 -10.00 11.02 -3.02
C TYR A 62 -10.82 10.51 -4.20
N LEU A 63 -11.41 9.31 -4.13
CA LEU A 63 -12.35 8.83 -5.16
C LEU A 63 -13.63 9.67 -5.20
N ALA A 64 -14.14 10.13 -4.05
CA ALA A 64 -15.29 11.02 -3.97
C ALA A 64 -15.01 12.38 -4.65
N ILE A 65 -13.77 12.88 -4.55
CA ILE A 65 -13.32 14.08 -5.26
C ILE A 65 -13.24 13.82 -6.76
N VAL A 66 -12.56 12.75 -7.18
CA VAL A 66 -12.36 12.40 -8.60
C VAL A 66 -13.70 12.20 -9.33
N ARG A 67 -14.69 11.57 -8.68
CA ARG A 67 -16.03 11.40 -9.28
C ARG A 67 -16.91 12.65 -9.21
N GLY A 68 -16.46 13.70 -8.53
CA GLY A 68 -17.15 14.99 -8.40
C GLY A 68 -18.23 15.08 -7.32
N THR A 69 -18.31 14.10 -6.41
CA THR A 69 -19.23 14.15 -5.25
C THR A 69 -18.71 15.13 -4.21
N GLU A 70 -17.43 15.05 -3.87
CA GLU A 70 -16.76 16.08 -3.06
C GLU A 70 -16.12 17.11 -4.00
N LYS A 71 -16.28 18.40 -3.71
CA LYS A 71 -15.74 19.49 -4.54
C LYS A 71 -14.65 20.24 -3.79
N PRO A 72 -13.66 20.82 -4.50
CA PRO A 72 -12.67 21.68 -3.86
C PRO A 72 -13.34 22.84 -3.10
N PRO A 73 -12.71 23.34 -2.03
CA PRO A 73 -13.16 24.55 -1.34
C PRO A 73 -13.32 25.72 -2.30
N VAL A 74 -14.26 26.62 -2.00
CA VAL A 74 -14.55 27.80 -2.81
C VAL A 74 -13.98 29.03 -2.11
N GLY A 75 -13.22 29.84 -2.85
CA GLY A 75 -12.65 31.09 -2.35
C GLY A 75 -13.69 32.20 -2.19
N ALA A 76 -13.26 33.34 -1.64
CA ALA A 76 -14.12 34.51 -1.48
C ALA A 76 -14.69 35.06 -2.81
N ASP A 77 -14.04 34.72 -3.94
CA ASP A 77 -14.44 35.08 -5.30
C ASP A 77 -15.50 34.13 -5.91
N GLY A 78 -15.96 33.13 -5.16
CA GLY A 78 -16.95 32.16 -5.60
C GLY A 78 -16.40 31.07 -6.53
N LYS A 79 -15.08 30.98 -6.72
CA LYS A 79 -14.43 29.96 -7.57
C LYS A 79 -13.71 28.89 -6.73
N PRO A 80 -13.54 27.66 -7.25
CA PRO A 80 -12.72 26.65 -6.60
C PRO A 80 -11.30 27.17 -6.34
N THR A 81 -10.76 26.94 -5.14
CA THR A 81 -9.41 27.39 -4.77
C THR A 81 -8.30 26.62 -5.49
N MET A 82 -8.63 25.45 -6.07
CA MET A 82 -7.74 24.58 -6.82
C MET A 82 -8.55 23.67 -7.76
N PRO A 83 -7.92 23.09 -8.80
CA PRO A 83 -8.55 22.05 -9.61
C PRO A 83 -8.80 20.78 -8.79
N TRP A 84 -9.78 19.97 -9.20
CA TRP A 84 -10.15 18.75 -8.47
C TRP A 84 -9.00 17.74 -8.43
N GLN A 85 -8.16 17.70 -9.46
CA GLN A 85 -6.98 16.82 -9.55
C GLN A 85 -6.00 17.14 -8.42
N GLU A 86 -5.70 18.42 -8.21
CA GLU A 86 -4.86 18.86 -7.09
C GLU A 86 -5.52 18.55 -5.76
N TYR A 87 -6.83 18.76 -5.63
CA TYR A 87 -7.54 18.47 -4.38
C TYR A 87 -7.53 16.98 -4.02
N ALA A 88 -7.78 16.10 -5.00
CA ALA A 88 -7.72 14.66 -4.84
C ALA A 88 -6.30 14.19 -4.52
N TRP A 89 -5.29 14.73 -5.21
CA TRP A 89 -3.89 14.45 -4.93
C TRP A 89 -3.53 14.86 -3.50
N ARG A 90 -3.92 16.06 -3.05
CA ARG A 90 -3.68 16.52 -1.67
C ARG A 90 -4.28 15.57 -0.65
N ARG A 91 -5.52 15.11 -0.86
CA ARG A 91 -6.18 14.12 0.02
C ARG A 91 -5.42 12.79 0.06
N LEU A 92 -4.98 12.29 -1.09
CA LEU A 92 -4.20 11.06 -1.17
C LEU A 92 -2.88 11.21 -0.39
N THR A 93 -2.18 12.33 -0.60
CA THR A 93 -0.89 12.60 0.04
C THR A 93 -0.96 12.95 1.52
N GLU A 94 -2.14 13.03 2.14
CA GLU A 94 -2.25 13.07 3.61
C GLU A 94 -1.57 11.83 4.21
N ALA A 95 -1.65 10.68 3.54
CA ALA A 95 -1.03 9.43 3.98
C ALA A 95 0.24 9.07 3.19
N ASN A 96 0.17 9.12 1.85
CA ASN A 96 1.18 8.56 0.96
C ASN A 96 1.85 9.64 0.10
N PRO A 97 3.12 10.00 0.34
CA PRO A 97 3.81 11.03 -0.44
C PRO A 97 4.33 10.55 -1.81
N PHE A 98 4.10 9.27 -2.18
CA PHE A 98 4.62 8.64 -3.39
C PHE A 98 3.52 8.06 -4.32
N PRO A 99 2.44 8.78 -4.66
CA PRO A 99 1.35 8.25 -5.48
C PRO A 99 1.81 7.71 -6.85
N SER A 100 2.78 8.36 -7.49
CA SER A 100 3.21 7.94 -8.83
C SER A 100 4.04 6.64 -8.79
N VAL A 101 4.92 6.52 -7.79
CA VAL A 101 5.68 5.29 -7.57
C VAL A 101 4.78 4.16 -7.08
N MET A 102 3.93 4.39 -6.06
CA MET A 102 2.99 3.38 -5.56
C MET A 102 1.96 2.96 -6.61
N GLY A 103 1.54 3.89 -7.49
CA GLY A 103 0.76 3.62 -8.68
C GLY A 103 1.37 2.57 -9.62
N ARG A 104 2.69 2.32 -9.55
CA ARG A 104 3.39 1.34 -10.39
C ARG A 104 3.71 0.03 -9.68
N VAL A 105 4.10 0.08 -8.41
CA VAL A 105 4.68 -1.08 -7.71
C VAL A 105 3.83 -1.63 -6.57
N CYS A 106 2.79 -0.92 -6.15
CA CYS A 106 1.92 -1.41 -5.09
C CYS A 106 1.13 -2.63 -5.59
N PRO A 107 1.08 -3.75 -4.83
CA PRO A 107 0.23 -4.89 -5.18
C PRO A 107 -1.26 -4.65 -4.87
N ALA A 108 -1.64 -3.42 -4.52
CA ALA A 108 -3.01 -2.96 -4.33
C ALA A 108 -3.89 -3.86 -3.42
N PRO A 109 -3.50 -4.16 -2.17
CA PRO A 109 -4.34 -4.93 -1.25
C PRO A 109 -5.72 -4.29 -1.00
N CYS A 110 -5.82 -2.97 -1.20
CA CYS A 110 -7.08 -2.21 -1.17
C CYS A 110 -8.09 -2.64 -2.25
N GLU A 111 -7.62 -3.13 -3.39
CA GLU A 111 -8.45 -3.65 -4.49
C GLU A 111 -8.94 -5.06 -4.17
N THR A 112 -8.08 -5.91 -3.61
CA THR A 112 -8.44 -7.25 -3.12
C THR A 112 -9.55 -7.18 -2.06
N GLY A 113 -9.48 -6.21 -1.14
CA GLY A 113 -10.49 -5.99 -0.10
C GLY A 113 -11.76 -5.27 -0.58
N CYS A 114 -11.85 -4.84 -1.83
CA CYS A 114 -12.97 -4.00 -2.29
C CYS A 114 -14.31 -4.76 -2.26
N ASN A 115 -15.36 -4.17 -1.66
CA ASN A 115 -16.71 -4.77 -1.68
C ASN A 115 -17.29 -4.89 -3.11
N ARG A 116 -16.74 -4.18 -4.12
CA ARG A 116 -17.24 -4.28 -5.50
C ARG A 116 -16.94 -5.62 -6.16
N ASN A 117 -15.99 -6.39 -5.63
CA ASN A 117 -15.72 -7.77 -6.03
C ASN A 117 -16.96 -8.69 -5.91
N GLU A 118 -17.96 -8.33 -5.10
CA GLU A 118 -19.21 -9.08 -4.93
C GLU A 118 -20.27 -8.75 -6.00
N VAL A 119 -20.05 -7.69 -6.78
CA VAL A 119 -20.92 -7.33 -7.90
C VAL A 119 -20.26 -7.69 -9.23
N GLU A 120 -18.95 -7.46 -9.33
CA GLU A 120 -18.16 -7.70 -10.53
C GLU A 120 -16.65 -7.71 -10.21
N ASP A 121 -15.87 -6.77 -10.75
CA ASP A 121 -14.46 -6.55 -10.45
C ASP A 121 -14.27 -5.42 -9.43
N HIS A 122 -13.07 -5.26 -8.87
CA HIS A 122 -12.74 -4.16 -7.96
C HIS A 122 -12.75 -2.79 -8.67
N VAL A 123 -12.77 -1.71 -7.89
CA VAL A 123 -12.46 -0.35 -8.39
C VAL A 123 -10.95 -0.28 -8.68
N GLY A 124 -10.55 0.34 -9.78
CA GLY A 124 -9.16 0.63 -10.15
C GLY A 124 -8.57 1.76 -9.29
N ILE A 125 -8.44 1.49 -8.00
CA ILE A 125 -7.91 2.39 -6.99
C ILE A 125 -6.47 2.77 -7.35
N ASN A 126 -5.63 1.77 -7.64
CA ASN A 126 -4.21 1.99 -7.92
C ASN A 126 -4.00 2.73 -9.25
N SER A 127 -4.88 2.52 -10.25
CA SER A 127 -4.85 3.29 -11.50
C SER A 127 -5.24 4.77 -11.32
N VAL A 128 -6.16 5.07 -10.39
CA VAL A 128 -6.51 6.46 -10.06
C VAL A 128 -5.39 7.14 -9.28
N GLU A 129 -4.78 6.43 -8.32
CA GLU A 129 -3.59 6.89 -7.59
C GLU A 129 -2.44 7.23 -8.56
N HIS A 130 -2.17 6.34 -9.53
CA HIS A 130 -1.16 6.55 -10.57
C HIS A 130 -1.43 7.82 -11.39
N PHE A 131 -2.67 8.03 -11.85
CA PHE A 131 -3.06 9.26 -12.55
C PHE A 131 -2.81 10.52 -11.72
N LEU A 132 -3.19 10.51 -10.43
CA LEU A 132 -3.01 11.67 -9.55
C LEU A 132 -1.53 11.98 -9.31
N GLY A 133 -0.69 10.96 -9.17
CA GLY A 133 0.76 11.12 -9.04
C GLY A 133 1.40 11.73 -10.29
N GLU A 134 1.03 11.23 -11.47
CA GLU A 134 1.51 11.74 -12.77
C GLU A 134 1.04 13.17 -13.02
N TYR A 135 -0.23 13.46 -12.73
CA TYR A 135 -0.76 14.83 -12.79
C TYR A 135 0.06 15.78 -11.91
N ALA A 136 0.39 15.36 -10.68
CA ALA A 136 1.15 16.18 -9.75
C ALA A 136 2.58 16.46 -10.21
N ILE A 137 3.22 15.49 -10.88
CA ILE A 137 4.55 15.66 -11.49
C ILE A 137 4.46 16.62 -12.69
N ALA A 138 3.52 16.37 -13.60
CA ALA A 138 3.34 17.20 -14.81
C ALA A 138 3.03 18.67 -14.47
N ASN A 139 2.25 18.91 -13.41
CA ASN A 139 1.87 20.25 -12.96
C ASN A 139 2.80 20.83 -11.89
N LYS A 140 3.90 20.14 -11.54
CA LYS A 140 4.89 20.59 -10.54
C LYS A 140 4.26 21.00 -9.21
N LEU A 141 3.25 20.25 -8.76
CA LEU A 141 2.55 20.53 -7.51
C LEU A 141 3.53 20.45 -6.34
N LYS A 142 3.27 21.27 -5.30
CA LYS A 142 4.11 21.39 -4.12
C LYS A 142 3.32 21.18 -2.84
N PHE A 143 3.99 20.65 -1.83
CA PHE A 143 3.45 20.60 -0.47
C PHE A 143 3.50 21.99 0.17
N ASN A 144 2.53 22.26 1.04
CA ASN A 144 2.49 23.51 1.78
C ASN A 144 3.44 23.42 2.97
N LYS A 145 4.34 24.37 3.09
CA LYS A 145 5.21 24.47 4.27
C LYS A 145 4.38 24.75 5.53
N PRO A 146 4.79 24.23 6.69
CA PRO A 146 4.16 24.58 7.95
C PRO A 146 4.28 26.09 8.20
N ALA A 147 3.21 26.70 8.74
CA ALA A 147 3.23 28.12 9.09
C ALA A 147 4.10 28.42 10.32
N GLN A 148 4.33 27.43 11.18
CA GLN A 148 5.07 27.55 12.42
C GLN A 148 6.08 26.41 12.54
N THR A 149 7.24 26.72 13.10
CA THR A 149 8.27 25.73 13.44
C THR A 149 8.20 25.39 14.93
N THR A 150 8.39 24.12 15.27
CA THR A 150 8.39 23.66 16.67
C THR A 150 9.72 23.93 17.39
N GLY A 151 10.79 24.18 16.63
CA GLY A 151 12.16 24.29 17.14
C GLY A 151 12.79 22.95 17.55
N LYS A 152 12.08 21.83 17.35
CA LYS A 152 12.55 20.48 17.66
C LYS A 152 13.27 19.85 16.47
N LYS A 153 14.27 19.03 16.74
CA LYS A 153 15.13 18.39 15.75
C LYS A 153 14.97 16.86 15.76
N VAL A 154 14.78 16.27 14.58
CA VAL A 154 14.63 14.82 14.42
C VAL A 154 15.70 14.27 13.48
N ALA A 155 16.38 13.20 13.91
CA ALA A 155 17.25 12.42 13.05
C ALA A 155 16.49 11.23 12.46
N ILE A 156 16.58 11.05 11.14
CA ILE A 156 16.01 9.91 10.42
C ILE A 156 17.16 9.11 9.83
N LEU A 157 17.28 7.85 10.22
CA LEU A 157 18.36 6.96 9.80
C LEU A 157 17.84 6.07 8.69
N GLY A 158 18.21 6.38 7.45
CA GLY A 158 17.76 5.71 6.22
C GLY A 158 16.76 6.55 5.43
N ALA A 159 17.04 6.74 4.14
CA ALA A 159 16.24 7.48 3.18
C ALA A 159 15.36 6.58 2.31
N GLY A 160 14.90 5.45 2.86
CA GLY A 160 13.90 4.60 2.24
C GLY A 160 12.47 5.16 2.35
N PRO A 161 11.46 4.40 1.87
CA PRO A 161 10.05 4.82 1.93
C PRO A 161 9.56 5.17 3.34
N ALA A 162 9.96 4.39 4.36
CA ALA A 162 9.59 4.67 5.75
C ALA A 162 10.23 5.97 6.27
N GLY A 163 11.54 6.15 6.03
CA GLY A 163 12.26 7.34 6.46
C GLY A 163 11.76 8.61 5.79
N LEU A 164 11.52 8.56 4.48
CA LEU A 164 11.00 9.72 3.73
C LEU A 164 9.54 10.02 4.07
N SER A 165 8.71 9.00 4.32
CA SER A 165 7.34 9.21 4.84
C SER A 165 7.36 9.88 6.21
N CYS A 166 8.20 9.39 7.13
CA CYS A 166 8.39 10.01 8.44
C CYS A 166 8.89 11.46 8.32
N ALA A 167 9.87 11.70 7.44
CA ALA A 167 10.41 13.03 7.18
C ALA A 167 9.35 14.01 6.68
N TYR A 168 8.56 13.57 5.69
CA TYR A 168 7.45 14.33 5.12
C TYR A 168 6.44 14.73 6.21
N GLN A 169 5.98 13.77 7.00
CA GLN A 169 4.96 14.01 8.02
C GLN A 169 5.47 14.91 9.15
N LEU A 170 6.72 14.71 9.61
CA LEU A 170 7.33 15.56 10.63
C LEU A 170 7.57 17.00 10.13
N ALA A 171 7.99 17.15 8.87
CA ALA A 171 8.17 18.47 8.26
C ALA A 171 6.84 19.22 8.15
N LEU A 172 5.73 18.55 7.79
CA LEU A 172 4.40 19.17 7.80
C LEU A 172 3.95 19.60 9.21
N LYS A 173 4.43 18.93 10.26
CA LYS A 173 4.17 19.29 11.66
C LYS A 173 5.11 20.38 12.21
N GLY A 174 6.00 20.94 11.39
CA GLY A 174 6.87 22.05 11.78
C GLY A 174 8.21 21.68 12.40
N HIS A 175 8.58 20.38 12.42
CA HIS A 175 9.84 19.93 12.99
C HIS A 175 11.01 20.09 12.02
N GLU A 176 12.21 20.35 12.54
CA GLU A 176 13.43 20.31 11.74
C GLU A 176 13.89 18.86 11.59
N VAL A 177 13.97 18.37 10.35
CA VAL A 177 14.30 16.97 10.07
C VAL A 177 15.62 16.88 9.32
N THR A 178 16.50 15.99 9.77
CA THR A 178 17.71 15.59 9.03
C THR A 178 17.69 14.09 8.74
N VAL A 179 17.74 13.73 7.46
CA VAL A 179 17.83 12.36 6.97
C VAL A 179 19.29 11.99 6.74
N PHE A 180 19.73 10.87 7.29
CA PHE A 180 21.06 10.30 7.10
C PHE A 180 20.94 9.05 6.22
N ASP A 181 21.77 8.94 5.19
CA ASP A 181 21.83 7.75 4.36
C ASP A 181 23.27 7.45 3.94
N GLU A 182 23.62 6.16 3.91
CA GLU A 182 24.95 5.69 3.51
C GLU A 182 25.17 5.74 2.00
N HIS A 183 24.11 5.83 1.22
CA HIS A 183 24.16 5.88 -0.24
C HIS A 183 24.34 7.29 -0.77
N GLU A 184 24.55 7.39 -2.08
CA GLU A 184 24.69 8.66 -2.80
C GLU A 184 23.35 9.36 -3.05
N PHE A 185 22.27 8.62 -3.26
CA PHE A 185 20.95 9.14 -3.60
C PHE A 185 19.86 8.60 -2.66
N LEU A 186 18.82 9.39 -2.45
CA LEU A 186 17.67 9.03 -1.61
C LEU A 186 16.74 8.03 -2.32
N GLY A 187 15.93 7.30 -1.55
CA GLY A 187 14.88 6.41 -2.06
C GLY A 187 15.01 4.96 -1.57
N GLY A 188 16.14 4.59 -0.97
CA GLY A 188 16.39 3.26 -0.42
C GLY A 188 16.04 2.14 -1.41
N MET A 189 15.27 1.14 -0.98
CA MET A 189 14.88 0.01 -1.82
C MET A 189 14.07 0.38 -3.08
N MET A 190 13.38 1.53 -3.11
CA MET A 190 12.70 2.00 -4.33
C MET A 190 13.70 2.35 -5.44
N ARG A 191 14.92 2.78 -5.06
CA ARG A 191 16.02 3.09 -5.98
C ARG A 191 16.98 1.93 -6.16
N TYR A 192 17.45 1.35 -5.07
CA TYR A 192 18.57 0.40 -5.10
C TYR A 192 18.13 -1.05 -5.27
N GLY A 193 16.89 -1.37 -4.90
CA GLY A 193 16.33 -2.71 -5.06
C GLY A 193 15.47 -2.86 -6.31
N ILE A 194 14.47 -2.00 -6.48
CA ILE A 194 13.51 -2.14 -7.57
C ILE A 194 14.13 -1.61 -8.88
N PRO A 195 14.04 -2.35 -9.99
CA PRO A 195 14.56 -1.92 -11.28
C PRO A 195 13.95 -0.60 -11.77
N GLY A 196 14.76 0.22 -12.45
CA GLY A 196 14.34 1.55 -12.92
C GLY A 196 13.15 1.55 -13.89
N PHE A 197 12.87 0.44 -14.58
CA PHE A 197 11.68 0.34 -15.43
C PHE A 197 10.36 0.10 -14.67
N ARG A 198 10.43 -0.28 -13.38
CA ARG A 198 9.26 -0.35 -12.47
C ARG A 198 9.17 0.88 -11.59
N THR A 199 10.32 1.45 -11.20
CA THR A 199 10.45 2.71 -10.45
C THR A 199 11.30 3.72 -11.23
N PRO A 200 10.74 4.38 -12.27
CA PRO A 200 11.47 5.38 -13.05
C PRO A 200 12.15 6.42 -12.16
N ARG A 201 13.43 6.68 -12.42
CA ARG A 201 14.29 7.45 -11.51
C ARG A 201 13.88 8.92 -11.48
N ASP A 202 13.51 9.47 -12.62
CA ASP A 202 12.95 10.81 -12.76
C ASP A 202 11.63 10.99 -11.99
N VAL A 203 10.75 9.98 -12.03
CA VAL A 203 9.50 9.97 -11.25
C VAL A 203 9.79 9.94 -9.76
N LEU A 204 10.66 9.02 -9.32
CA LEU A 204 11.06 8.91 -7.91
C LEU A 204 11.73 10.20 -7.42
N ASP A 205 12.65 10.77 -8.20
CA ASP A 205 13.34 12.02 -7.90
C ASP A 205 12.36 13.19 -7.77
N ALA A 206 11.36 13.28 -8.65
CA ALA A 206 10.34 14.32 -8.57
C ALA A 206 9.51 14.25 -7.27
N GLU A 207 9.12 13.05 -6.83
CA GLU A 207 8.36 12.89 -5.58
C GLU A 207 9.23 13.12 -4.34
N ILE A 208 10.48 12.65 -4.34
CA ILE A 208 11.44 12.92 -3.27
C ILE A 208 11.73 14.42 -3.17
N GLN A 209 11.97 15.09 -4.29
CA GLN A 209 12.26 16.52 -4.31
C GLN A 209 11.12 17.33 -3.69
N ARG A 210 9.86 16.92 -3.91
CA ARG A 210 8.70 17.56 -3.29
C ARG A 210 8.73 17.47 -1.76
N ILE A 211 9.25 16.38 -1.19
CA ILE A 211 9.47 16.24 0.26
C ILE A 211 10.61 17.15 0.71
N LEU A 212 11.74 17.17 -0.02
CA LEU A 212 12.88 18.02 0.30
C LEU A 212 12.53 19.52 0.27
N ASP A 213 11.65 19.92 -0.64
CA ASP A 213 11.15 21.30 -0.78
C ASP A 213 10.46 21.82 0.49
N LEU A 214 10.03 20.94 1.41
CA LEU A 214 9.52 21.32 2.73
C LEU A 214 10.61 21.85 3.68
N GLY A 215 11.90 21.66 3.35
CA GLY A 215 13.05 22.05 4.17
C GLY A 215 13.73 20.88 4.88
N VAL A 216 13.45 19.63 4.46
CA VAL A 216 14.13 18.43 4.99
C VAL A 216 15.61 18.48 4.60
N LYS A 217 16.49 18.36 5.60
CA LYS A 217 17.94 18.30 5.40
C LYS A 217 18.40 16.87 5.16
N THR A 218 19.49 16.71 4.43
CA THR A 218 20.04 15.38 4.11
C THR A 218 21.56 15.35 4.35
N ARG A 219 22.04 14.25 4.93
CA ARG A 219 23.47 13.91 5.04
C ARG A 219 23.68 12.56 4.34
N MET A 220 24.04 12.63 3.06
CA MET A 220 24.29 11.48 2.20
C MET A 220 25.70 10.92 2.42
N LYS A 221 25.97 9.69 1.94
CA LYS A 221 27.26 9.00 2.12
C LYS A 221 27.73 9.00 3.59
N THR A 222 26.77 8.90 4.51
CA THR A 222 27.00 8.99 5.95
C THR A 222 26.22 7.88 6.66
N ARG A 223 26.93 6.86 7.12
CA ARG A 223 26.35 5.73 7.84
C ARG A 223 26.45 5.93 9.35
N VAL A 224 25.29 6.03 10.01
CA VAL A 224 25.24 6.08 11.48
C VAL A 224 25.57 4.70 12.03
N GLY A 225 26.54 4.63 12.94
CA GLY A 225 27.15 3.41 13.46
C GLY A 225 28.63 3.27 13.08
N THR A 226 29.05 3.82 11.93
CA THR A 226 30.45 3.77 11.46
C THR A 226 31.06 5.15 11.24
N ASP A 227 30.39 6.04 10.51
CA ASP A 227 30.90 7.39 10.22
C ASP A 227 30.53 8.38 11.33
N ILE A 228 29.37 8.19 11.95
CA ILE A 228 28.85 8.98 13.08
C ILE A 228 28.27 8.02 14.11
N THR A 229 28.53 8.24 15.40
CA THR A 229 28.03 7.36 16.46
C THR A 229 26.60 7.72 16.87
N MET A 230 25.87 6.76 17.42
CA MET A 230 24.55 7.02 18.01
C MET A 230 24.57 8.02 19.16
N GLU A 231 25.68 8.10 19.90
CA GLU A 231 25.83 9.09 20.97
C GLU A 231 25.89 10.52 20.42
N GLN A 232 26.53 10.73 19.27
CA GLN A 232 26.56 12.03 18.61
C GLN A 232 25.15 12.42 18.14
N ILE A 233 24.41 11.46 17.54
CA ILE A 233 23.02 11.69 17.13
C ILE A 233 22.14 12.07 18.33
N ARG A 234 22.24 11.34 19.45
CA ARG A 234 21.45 11.63 20.67
C ARG A 234 21.80 12.98 21.32
N LYS A 235 22.98 13.53 21.07
CA LYS A 235 23.38 14.86 21.56
C LYS A 235 22.84 15.99 20.68
N GLU A 236 22.68 15.76 19.38
CA GLU A 236 22.28 16.78 18.40
C GLU A 236 20.76 16.85 18.17
N PHE A 237 20.04 15.74 18.37
CA PHE A 237 18.63 15.59 18.02
C PHE A 237 17.74 15.20 19.22
N ASP A 238 16.51 15.70 19.24
CA ASP A 238 15.53 15.46 20.30
C ASP A 238 14.87 14.08 20.20
N ALA A 239 14.76 13.53 18.98
CA ALA A 239 14.28 12.16 18.75
C ALA A 239 14.93 11.54 17.50
N VAL A 240 14.83 10.22 17.41
CA VAL A 240 15.43 9.42 16.34
C VAL A 240 14.41 8.47 15.73
N PHE A 241 14.39 8.36 14.41
CA PHE A 241 13.65 7.33 13.68
C PHE A 241 14.61 6.39 12.94
N LEU A 242 14.47 5.08 13.17
CA LEU A 242 15.21 4.01 12.50
C LEU A 242 14.43 3.54 11.28
N GLY A 243 14.84 3.97 10.09
CA GLY A 243 14.25 3.64 8.79
C GLY A 243 15.22 2.95 7.83
N MET A 244 16.28 2.33 8.35
CA MET A 244 17.40 1.79 7.56
C MET A 244 17.03 0.59 6.68
N GLY A 245 15.92 -0.10 6.97
CA GLY A 245 15.41 -1.22 6.19
C GLY A 245 16.29 -2.48 6.26
N ALA A 246 15.95 -3.48 5.44
CA ALA A 246 16.66 -4.75 5.32
C ALA A 246 17.44 -4.80 4.00
N GLN A 247 18.63 -4.19 3.97
CA GLN A 247 19.36 -3.97 2.72
C GLN A 247 20.33 -5.11 2.36
N ALA A 248 20.67 -5.98 3.32
CA ALA A 248 21.49 -7.16 3.07
C ALA A 248 20.64 -8.30 2.48
N GLY A 249 21.26 -9.15 1.65
CA GLY A 249 20.61 -10.32 1.06
C GLY A 249 20.97 -11.60 1.78
N ARG A 250 20.09 -12.61 1.73
CA ARG A 250 20.37 -13.93 2.31
C ARG A 250 21.08 -14.84 1.32
N ALA A 251 22.13 -15.50 1.77
CA ALA A 251 22.84 -16.53 1.00
C ALA A 251 21.96 -17.76 0.76
N LEU A 252 22.35 -18.62 -0.18
CA LEU A 252 21.64 -19.88 -0.43
C LEU A 252 21.64 -20.75 0.85
N PRO A 253 20.51 -21.42 1.16
CA PRO A 253 20.35 -22.19 2.38
C PRO A 253 20.93 -23.61 2.24
N ILE A 254 22.19 -23.69 1.84
CA ILE A 254 22.94 -24.95 1.65
C ILE A 254 24.26 -24.88 2.43
N ALA A 255 24.78 -26.04 2.84
CA ALA A 255 25.95 -26.13 3.72
C ALA A 255 27.22 -25.49 3.13
N ASP A 256 27.42 -25.59 1.80
CA ASP A 256 28.55 -25.00 1.09
C ASP A 256 28.06 -24.10 -0.07
N SER A 257 27.57 -22.91 0.28
CA SER A 257 27.00 -21.93 -0.66
C SER A 257 28.01 -20.97 -1.28
N ALA A 258 29.27 -20.99 -0.84
CA ALA A 258 30.27 -20.01 -1.24
C ALA A 258 30.88 -20.33 -2.62
N ALA A 259 30.53 -19.56 -3.64
CA ALA A 259 31.25 -19.53 -4.91
C ALA A 259 31.26 -18.11 -5.47
N PRO A 260 32.27 -17.72 -6.27
CA PRO A 260 32.38 -16.35 -6.80
C PRO A 260 31.13 -15.87 -7.55
N ASN A 261 30.48 -16.77 -8.29
CA ASN A 261 29.28 -16.56 -9.11
C ASN A 261 27.95 -16.94 -8.43
N VAL A 262 27.96 -17.06 -7.10
CA VAL A 262 26.74 -17.20 -6.29
C VAL A 262 26.55 -15.89 -5.53
N VAL A 263 25.54 -15.12 -5.93
CA VAL A 263 25.31 -13.76 -5.42
C VAL A 263 23.93 -13.65 -4.79
N THR A 264 23.71 -12.61 -3.99
CA THR A 264 22.37 -12.29 -3.48
C THR A 264 21.61 -11.39 -4.45
N ALA A 265 20.28 -11.44 -4.40
CA ALA A 265 19.43 -10.57 -5.19
C ALA A 265 19.67 -9.08 -4.91
N THR A 266 19.93 -8.72 -3.65
CA THR A 266 20.23 -7.33 -3.28
C THR A 266 21.53 -6.84 -3.93
N ALA A 267 22.59 -7.66 -3.93
CA ALA A 267 23.85 -7.31 -4.59
C ALA A 267 23.70 -7.22 -6.11
N PHE A 268 22.97 -8.17 -6.72
CA PHE A 268 22.68 -8.19 -8.15
C PHE A 268 21.90 -6.95 -8.60
N LEU A 269 20.76 -6.66 -7.94
CA LEU A 269 19.90 -5.54 -8.30
C LEU A 269 20.57 -4.19 -8.00
N LYS A 270 21.33 -4.08 -6.91
CA LYS A 270 22.13 -2.88 -6.65
C LYS A 270 23.16 -2.64 -7.74
N ALA A 271 23.86 -3.68 -8.19
CA ALA A 271 24.84 -3.55 -9.29
C ALA A 271 24.19 -3.14 -10.62
N PHE A 272 23.00 -3.66 -10.92
CA PHE A 272 22.22 -3.23 -12.07
C PHE A 272 21.79 -1.77 -11.95
N ASN A 273 21.21 -1.38 -10.81
CA ASN A 273 20.68 -0.03 -10.58
C ASN A 273 21.79 1.04 -10.52
N ASP A 274 22.99 0.68 -10.06
CA ASP A 274 24.18 1.54 -10.10
C ASP A 274 24.80 1.63 -11.51
N GLY A 275 24.27 0.91 -12.51
CA GLY A 275 24.79 0.86 -13.88
C GLY A 275 26.05 0.01 -14.06
N ARG A 276 26.54 -0.64 -13.00
CA ARG A 276 27.75 -1.48 -13.02
C ARG A 276 27.53 -2.81 -13.75
N LEU A 277 26.34 -3.39 -13.64
CA LEU A 277 25.98 -4.66 -14.27
C LEU A 277 25.26 -4.42 -15.60
N GLN A 278 25.99 -4.57 -16.71
CA GLN A 278 25.47 -4.29 -18.07
C GLN A 278 25.19 -5.54 -18.92
N HIS A 279 25.65 -6.71 -18.47
CA HIS A 279 25.37 -8.02 -19.05
C HIS A 279 25.52 -9.12 -17.98
N VAL A 280 24.97 -10.30 -18.24
CA VAL A 280 25.07 -11.50 -17.41
C VAL A 280 25.74 -12.65 -18.18
N GLY A 281 25.88 -13.82 -17.53
CA GLY A 281 26.29 -15.07 -18.18
C GLY A 281 25.19 -15.64 -19.09
N LYS A 282 25.52 -16.69 -19.86
CA LYS A 282 24.57 -17.31 -20.79
C LYS A 282 23.41 -17.97 -20.04
N ARG A 283 23.70 -18.70 -18.96
CA ARG A 283 22.73 -19.42 -18.12
C ARG A 283 22.66 -18.78 -16.73
N VAL A 284 21.48 -18.32 -16.33
CA VAL A 284 21.25 -17.69 -15.02
C VAL A 284 20.18 -18.47 -14.27
N VAL A 285 20.50 -18.91 -13.05
CA VAL A 285 19.54 -19.55 -12.16
C VAL A 285 19.20 -18.60 -11.01
N VAL A 286 17.91 -18.30 -10.85
CA VAL A 286 17.39 -17.49 -9.75
C VAL A 286 16.65 -18.40 -8.77
N VAL A 287 16.89 -18.23 -7.48
CA VAL A 287 16.24 -19.03 -6.42
C VAL A 287 15.36 -18.12 -5.56
N GLY A 288 14.05 -18.25 -5.66
CA GLY A 288 13.08 -17.46 -4.91
C GLY A 288 11.67 -17.54 -5.46
N GLY A 289 10.69 -17.08 -4.68
CA GLY A 289 9.26 -17.14 -5.05
C GLY A 289 8.50 -15.82 -4.88
N GLY A 290 9.18 -14.73 -4.55
CA GLY A 290 8.60 -13.39 -4.34
C GLY A 290 8.97 -12.40 -5.44
N ASP A 291 8.44 -11.18 -5.38
CA ASP A 291 8.63 -10.16 -6.43
C ASP A 291 10.11 -9.86 -6.73
N THR A 292 10.98 -9.83 -5.70
CA THR A 292 12.43 -9.65 -5.89
C THR A 292 13.03 -10.70 -6.83
N SER A 293 12.54 -11.93 -6.80
CA SER A 293 13.05 -13.00 -7.67
C SER A 293 12.60 -12.83 -9.13
N ILE A 294 11.41 -12.27 -9.35
CA ILE A 294 10.91 -11.89 -10.67
C ILE A 294 11.70 -10.69 -11.22
N ASP A 295 11.99 -9.69 -10.39
CA ASP A 295 12.82 -8.55 -10.78
C ASP A 295 14.22 -8.99 -11.21
N VAL A 296 14.88 -9.89 -10.45
CA VAL A 296 16.18 -10.44 -10.83
C VAL A 296 16.08 -11.19 -12.16
N ALA A 297 15.07 -12.05 -12.32
CA ALA A 297 14.93 -12.87 -13.52
C ALA A 297 14.68 -12.03 -14.78
N THR A 298 13.80 -11.03 -14.69
CA THR A 298 13.50 -10.09 -15.78
C THR A 298 14.70 -9.21 -16.11
N VAL A 299 15.41 -8.67 -15.11
CA VAL A 299 16.65 -7.91 -15.34
C VAL A 299 17.70 -8.77 -16.02
N ALA A 300 17.96 -9.99 -15.54
CA ALA A 300 18.91 -10.90 -16.16
C ALA A 300 18.55 -11.21 -17.63
N ARG A 301 17.26 -11.46 -17.90
CA ARG A 301 16.76 -11.73 -19.24
C ARG A 301 16.97 -10.57 -20.20
N ARG A 302 16.69 -9.34 -19.75
CA ARG A 302 16.80 -8.11 -20.54
C ARG A 302 18.23 -7.63 -20.71
N LEU A 303 19.10 -7.83 -19.72
CA LEU A 303 20.54 -7.56 -19.85
C LEU A 303 21.16 -8.47 -20.90
N GLY A 304 20.81 -9.75 -20.90
CA GLY A 304 21.39 -10.73 -21.80
C GLY A 304 22.88 -10.97 -21.55
N HIS A 305 23.53 -11.68 -22.47
CA HIS A 305 24.96 -12.00 -22.44
C HIS A 305 25.66 -11.49 -23.71
N ILE A 306 26.99 -11.42 -23.67
CA ILE A 306 27.83 -11.02 -24.82
C ILE A 306 28.78 -12.18 -25.20
N LYS A 307 29.08 -12.34 -26.50
CA LYS A 307 29.87 -13.48 -27.02
C LYS A 307 31.29 -13.58 -26.46
N HIS A 308 31.93 -12.45 -26.19
CA HIS A 308 33.33 -12.37 -25.75
C HIS A 308 33.48 -11.88 -24.30
N ALA A 309 32.44 -12.04 -23.46
CA ALA A 309 32.57 -11.77 -22.03
C ALA A 309 33.58 -12.72 -21.39
N LYS A 310 34.41 -12.21 -20.49
CA LYS A 310 35.10 -13.10 -19.55
C LYS A 310 34.04 -13.66 -18.60
N PRO A 311 34.09 -14.96 -18.26
CA PRO A 311 33.11 -15.57 -17.36
C PRO A 311 32.95 -14.83 -16.02
N THR A 312 34.00 -14.16 -15.54
CA THR A 312 34.05 -13.42 -14.27
C THR A 312 33.49 -12.00 -14.33
N ASP A 313 33.20 -11.46 -15.50
CA ASP A 313 32.89 -10.03 -15.67
C ASP A 313 31.64 -9.60 -14.89
N ALA A 314 30.60 -10.44 -14.87
CA ALA A 314 29.37 -10.17 -14.13
C ALA A 314 29.59 -10.19 -12.61
N GLU A 315 30.39 -11.12 -12.09
CA GLU A 315 30.71 -11.20 -10.66
C GLU A 315 31.54 -10.03 -10.18
N LEU A 316 32.53 -9.64 -10.97
CA LEU A 316 33.39 -8.51 -10.66
C LEU A 316 32.58 -7.21 -10.68
N ALA A 317 31.65 -7.06 -11.63
CA ALA A 317 30.70 -5.96 -11.65
C ALA A 317 29.82 -5.93 -10.38
N ILE A 318 29.25 -7.09 -10.00
CA ILE A 318 28.39 -7.20 -8.80
C ILE A 318 29.18 -6.90 -7.52
N ALA A 319 30.40 -7.42 -7.42
CA ALA A 319 31.34 -7.18 -6.32
C ALA A 319 31.95 -5.76 -6.33
N GLY A 320 31.60 -4.90 -7.29
CA GLY A 320 32.06 -3.51 -7.36
C GLY A 320 33.52 -3.33 -7.80
N ARG A 321 34.10 -4.33 -8.48
CA ARG A 321 35.52 -4.38 -8.89
C ARG A 321 35.75 -4.04 -10.37
N LEU A 322 34.70 -3.90 -11.18
CA LEU A 322 34.79 -3.43 -12.56
C LEU A 322 33.68 -2.43 -12.90
N ALA A 323 34.03 -1.37 -13.64
CA ALA A 323 33.12 -0.54 -14.42
C ALA A 323 33.37 -0.90 -15.89
N HIS A 324 32.39 -1.48 -16.58
CA HIS A 324 32.56 -1.95 -17.95
C HIS A 324 32.19 -0.84 -18.94
N ASP A 325 33.17 -0.31 -19.67
CA ASP A 325 32.96 0.52 -20.88
C ASP A 325 32.82 -0.34 -22.18
N VAL A 326 33.08 -1.64 -22.10
CA VAL A 326 33.21 -2.53 -23.29
C VAL A 326 31.87 -3.18 -23.71
N ALA A 327 30.87 -3.21 -22.82
CA ALA A 327 29.60 -3.88 -23.11
C ALA A 327 28.70 -3.10 -24.07
N ASP A 328 28.88 -1.78 -24.17
CA ASP A 328 28.10 -0.93 -25.09
C ASP A 328 28.43 -1.16 -26.57
N ILE A 329 29.63 -1.71 -26.86
CA ILE A 329 30.10 -1.96 -28.23
C ILE A 329 29.75 -3.39 -28.71
N SER A 330 29.42 -4.29 -27.79
CA SER A 330 29.19 -5.71 -28.10
C SER A 330 27.72 -6.04 -28.35
N ALA A 331 27.43 -6.81 -29.40
CA ALA A 331 26.07 -7.29 -29.67
C ALA A 331 25.58 -8.23 -28.54
N LYS A 332 24.55 -7.79 -27.82
CA LYS A 332 23.91 -8.57 -26.75
C LYS A 332 23.05 -9.69 -27.34
N GLN A 333 23.01 -10.81 -26.63
CA GLN A 333 22.18 -11.98 -26.93
C GLN A 333 21.34 -12.31 -25.70
N GLY A 334 20.13 -12.88 -25.88
CA GLY A 334 19.29 -13.24 -24.75
C GLY A 334 19.96 -14.27 -23.83
N ALA A 335 19.84 -14.09 -22.50
CA ALA A 335 20.27 -15.08 -21.52
C ALA A 335 19.17 -16.15 -21.30
N GLU A 336 19.57 -17.40 -21.07
CA GLU A 336 18.70 -18.48 -20.59
C GLU A 336 18.52 -18.29 -19.09
N VAL A 337 17.30 -17.96 -18.66
CA VAL A 337 17.00 -17.66 -17.26
C VAL A 337 16.00 -18.67 -16.73
N THR A 338 16.39 -19.35 -15.65
CA THR A 338 15.54 -20.30 -14.92
C THR A 338 15.32 -19.79 -13.49
N LEU A 339 14.06 -19.53 -13.14
CA LEU A 339 13.63 -19.19 -11.79
C LEU A 339 13.08 -20.44 -11.10
N THR A 340 13.62 -20.76 -9.93
CA THR A 340 13.18 -21.88 -9.10
C THR A 340 12.52 -21.40 -7.81
N SER A 341 11.44 -22.05 -7.41
CA SER A 341 10.70 -21.76 -6.18
C SER A 341 10.41 -23.04 -5.42
N ILE A 342 10.47 -22.98 -4.08
CA ILE A 342 10.06 -24.10 -3.22
C ILE A 342 8.55 -24.33 -3.21
N PHE A 343 7.78 -23.29 -3.54
CA PHE A 343 6.34 -23.38 -3.76
C PHE A 343 6.05 -23.65 -5.23
N ASN A 344 4.94 -24.33 -5.51
CA ASN A 344 4.42 -24.43 -6.87
C ASN A 344 4.01 -23.04 -7.40
N ILE A 345 3.93 -22.87 -8.72
CA ILE A 345 3.72 -21.58 -9.39
C ILE A 345 2.40 -20.92 -8.93
N ASP A 346 1.36 -21.71 -8.70
CA ASP A 346 0.05 -21.28 -8.19
C ASP A 346 0.09 -20.74 -6.75
N LYS A 347 1.17 -21.04 -6.00
CA LYS A 347 1.38 -20.66 -4.60
C LYS A 347 2.60 -19.75 -4.41
N MET A 348 3.17 -19.24 -5.50
CA MET A 348 4.22 -18.22 -5.41
C MET A 348 3.67 -16.96 -4.73
N GLN A 349 4.56 -16.25 -4.02
CA GLN A 349 4.23 -15.01 -3.33
C GLN A 349 4.27 -13.80 -4.27
N ALA A 350 4.96 -13.93 -5.40
CA ALA A 350 5.01 -12.89 -6.42
C ALA A 350 3.63 -12.61 -7.02
N ASN A 351 3.41 -11.37 -7.45
CA ASN A 351 2.16 -11.00 -8.09
C ASN A 351 1.94 -11.83 -9.38
N LYS A 352 0.73 -12.36 -9.56
CA LYS A 352 0.36 -13.19 -10.71
C LYS A 352 0.67 -12.52 -12.05
N HIS A 353 0.41 -11.22 -12.17
CA HIS A 353 0.69 -10.49 -13.40
C HIS A 353 2.20 -10.43 -13.70
N GLU A 354 3.05 -10.28 -12.68
CA GLU A 354 4.51 -10.28 -12.83
C GLU A 354 5.04 -11.66 -13.26
N ILE A 355 4.43 -12.74 -12.77
CA ILE A 355 4.72 -14.11 -13.20
C ILE A 355 4.37 -14.28 -14.69
N GLU A 356 3.18 -13.84 -15.11
CA GLU A 356 2.74 -13.90 -16.51
C GLU A 356 3.66 -13.11 -17.44
N GLN A 357 4.11 -11.92 -17.03
CA GLN A 357 5.08 -11.10 -17.77
C GLN A 357 6.44 -11.79 -17.88
N ALA A 358 6.94 -12.36 -16.78
CA ALA A 358 8.22 -13.07 -16.78
C ALA A 358 8.21 -14.27 -17.75
N LEU A 359 7.11 -15.04 -17.76
CA LEU A 359 6.91 -16.15 -18.70
C LEU A 359 6.87 -15.66 -20.16
N ALA A 360 6.20 -14.54 -20.43
CA ALA A 360 6.15 -13.94 -21.77
C ALA A 360 7.54 -13.52 -22.29
N GLU A 361 8.42 -13.02 -21.42
CA GLU A 361 9.82 -12.67 -21.75
C GLU A 361 10.72 -13.90 -22.02
N GLY A 362 10.18 -15.12 -21.87
CA GLY A 362 10.88 -16.38 -22.11
C GLY A 362 11.67 -16.89 -20.91
N ILE A 363 11.33 -16.46 -19.69
CA ILE A 363 11.90 -16.98 -18.44
C ILE A 363 11.23 -18.31 -18.10
N GLN A 364 12.03 -19.34 -17.80
CA GLN A 364 11.50 -20.61 -17.32
C GLN A 364 11.26 -20.53 -15.81
N ILE A 365 10.05 -20.81 -15.35
CA ILE A 365 9.73 -20.87 -13.91
C ILE A 365 9.44 -22.33 -13.54
N ILE A 366 10.13 -22.84 -12.52
CA ILE A 366 9.98 -24.21 -12.02
C ILE A 366 9.67 -24.17 -10.53
N GLY A 367 8.45 -24.57 -10.18
CA GLY A 367 8.00 -24.68 -8.79
C GLY A 367 8.40 -25.98 -8.13
N SER A 368 8.22 -26.05 -6.81
CA SER A 368 8.50 -27.24 -5.98
C SER A 368 9.93 -27.76 -6.07
N LEU A 369 10.92 -26.86 -6.14
CA LEU A 369 12.34 -27.18 -6.11
C LEU A 369 13.06 -26.49 -4.95
N ALA A 370 13.84 -27.26 -4.20
CA ALA A 370 14.73 -26.76 -3.15
C ALA A 370 16.20 -26.92 -3.56
N PRO A 371 17.07 -25.92 -3.34
CA PRO A 371 18.50 -26.07 -3.55
C PRO A 371 19.11 -26.98 -2.48
N VAL A 372 19.98 -27.91 -2.89
CA VAL A 372 20.67 -28.84 -1.96
C VAL A 372 22.18 -28.85 -2.13
N GLY A 373 22.73 -28.29 -3.20
CA GLY A 373 24.17 -28.20 -3.39
C GLY A 373 24.60 -27.38 -4.61
N LEU A 374 25.91 -27.21 -4.76
CA LEU A 374 26.53 -26.58 -5.92
C LEU A 374 27.45 -27.59 -6.61
N VAL A 375 27.39 -27.66 -7.93
CA VAL A 375 28.42 -28.33 -8.75
C VAL A 375 29.45 -27.28 -9.13
N ARG A 376 30.74 -27.58 -8.93
CA ARG A 376 31.84 -26.64 -9.14
C ARG A 376 32.88 -27.17 -10.11
N ASP A 377 33.55 -26.25 -10.79
CA ASP A 377 34.76 -26.55 -11.55
C ASP A 377 36.01 -26.62 -10.67
N ALA A 378 37.17 -26.89 -11.27
CA ALA A 378 38.46 -26.98 -10.58
C ALA A 378 38.91 -25.66 -9.92
N ASN A 379 38.34 -24.52 -10.33
CA ASN A 379 38.65 -23.19 -9.77
C ASN A 379 37.66 -22.79 -8.66
N GLY A 380 36.72 -23.68 -8.29
CA GLY A 380 35.71 -23.42 -7.27
C GLY A 380 34.53 -22.57 -7.76
N ARG A 381 34.41 -22.33 -9.07
CA ARG A 381 33.26 -21.62 -9.66
C ARG A 381 32.09 -22.57 -9.81
N ALA A 382 30.88 -22.12 -9.47
CA ALA A 382 29.67 -22.93 -9.68
C ALA A 382 29.35 -23.08 -11.17
N THR A 383 29.11 -24.31 -11.63
CA THR A 383 28.71 -24.65 -13.00
C THR A 383 27.27 -25.16 -13.09
N ALA A 384 26.70 -25.59 -11.96
CA ALA A 384 25.29 -25.94 -11.83
C ALA A 384 24.78 -25.80 -10.39
N LEU A 385 23.48 -25.55 -10.24
CA LEU A 385 22.76 -25.66 -8.97
C LEU A 385 22.14 -27.06 -8.87
N ARG A 386 22.50 -27.81 -7.82
CA ARG A 386 21.84 -29.08 -7.53
C ARG A 386 20.55 -28.82 -6.76
N VAL A 387 19.44 -29.31 -7.30
CA VAL A 387 18.09 -29.13 -6.75
C VAL A 387 17.43 -30.48 -6.49
N VAL A 388 16.45 -30.48 -5.60
CA VAL A 388 15.59 -31.64 -5.30
C VAL A 388 14.14 -31.20 -5.36
N LYS A 389 13.22 -32.09 -5.76
CA LYS A 389 11.79 -31.81 -5.65
C LYS A 389 11.41 -31.71 -4.17
N CYS A 390 10.54 -30.76 -3.85
CA CYS A 390 10.10 -30.55 -2.48
C CYS A 390 8.61 -30.23 -2.35
N GLU A 391 8.05 -30.58 -1.20
CA GLU A 391 6.77 -30.10 -0.71
C GLU A 391 7.02 -29.05 0.38
N ALA A 392 6.68 -27.80 0.08
CA ALA A 392 6.79 -26.70 1.05
C ALA A 392 5.39 -26.29 1.55
N LYS A 393 5.26 -26.12 2.87
CA LYS A 393 4.04 -25.60 3.50
C LYS A 393 4.35 -24.60 4.61
N MET A 394 3.42 -23.67 4.81
CA MET A 394 3.40 -22.82 5.99
C MET A 394 2.63 -23.51 7.12
N ALA A 395 3.31 -23.91 8.19
CA ALA A 395 2.71 -24.50 9.38
C ALA A 395 3.06 -23.65 10.60
N GLY A 396 2.07 -23.09 11.29
CA GLY A 396 2.27 -22.28 12.50
C GLY A 396 3.22 -21.07 12.32
N GLY A 397 3.29 -20.50 11.11
CA GLY A 397 4.21 -19.40 10.78
C GLY A 397 5.66 -19.82 10.52
N LYS A 398 5.96 -21.13 10.49
CA LYS A 398 7.27 -21.67 10.10
C LYS A 398 7.20 -22.38 8.75
N LEU A 399 8.27 -22.22 7.98
CA LEU A 399 8.47 -22.90 6.71
C LEU A 399 8.94 -24.32 6.96
N GLU A 400 8.12 -25.28 6.56
CA GLU A 400 8.47 -26.70 6.53
C GLU A 400 8.70 -27.09 5.07
N ILE A 401 9.89 -27.62 4.78
CA ILE A 401 10.28 -28.13 3.45
C ILE A 401 10.56 -29.61 3.60
N LYS A 402 9.83 -30.44 2.86
CA LYS A 402 10.06 -31.88 2.77
C LYS A 402 10.63 -32.21 1.40
N ASN A 403 11.87 -32.65 1.36
CA ASN A 403 12.53 -33.06 0.12
C ASN A 403 12.07 -34.47 -0.28
N ILE A 404 11.97 -34.70 -1.59
CA ILE A 404 11.66 -36.00 -2.19
C ILE A 404 12.98 -36.64 -2.62
N GLU A 405 13.49 -37.54 -1.79
CA GLU A 405 14.76 -38.25 -2.05
C GLU A 405 14.73 -38.98 -3.41
N GLY A 406 15.86 -39.00 -4.11
CA GLY A 406 16.01 -39.65 -5.42
C GLY A 406 15.50 -38.81 -6.60
N SER A 407 15.07 -37.56 -6.36
CA SER A 407 14.65 -36.60 -7.40
C SER A 407 15.69 -35.53 -7.72
N GLU A 408 16.91 -35.69 -7.18
CA GLU A 408 18.00 -34.75 -7.34
C GLU A 408 18.45 -34.66 -8.80
N HIS A 409 18.64 -33.43 -9.27
CA HIS A 409 19.21 -33.16 -10.58
C HIS A 409 19.91 -31.80 -10.58
N ASP A 410 20.72 -31.57 -11.61
CA ASP A 410 21.53 -30.38 -11.74
C ASP A 410 20.92 -29.44 -12.79
N ILE A 411 20.77 -28.16 -12.45
CA ILE A 411 20.40 -27.09 -13.38
C ILE A 411 21.68 -26.32 -13.69
N GLU A 412 22.15 -26.40 -14.93
CA GLU A 412 23.37 -25.72 -15.36
C GLU A 412 23.25 -24.19 -15.21
N ALA A 413 24.30 -23.55 -14.72
CA ALA A 413 24.30 -22.12 -14.42
C ALA A 413 25.70 -21.51 -14.55
N ASP A 414 25.77 -20.34 -15.16
CA ASP A 414 26.96 -19.49 -15.16
C ASP A 414 26.92 -18.43 -14.05
N LEU A 415 25.70 -18.10 -13.60
CA LEU A 415 25.41 -17.19 -12.48
C LEU A 415 24.23 -17.75 -11.68
N ILE A 416 24.36 -17.80 -10.35
CA ILE A 416 23.28 -18.21 -9.45
C ILE A 416 22.94 -17.04 -8.53
N VAL A 417 21.65 -16.66 -8.47
CA VAL A 417 21.18 -15.53 -7.66
C VAL A 417 20.20 -16.00 -6.59
N SER A 418 20.57 -15.78 -5.33
CA SER A 418 19.74 -16.06 -4.16
C SER A 418 18.77 -14.91 -3.88
N ALA A 419 17.48 -15.13 -4.12
CA ALA A 419 16.39 -14.19 -3.93
C ALA A 419 15.41 -14.67 -2.82
N ILE A 420 15.94 -15.27 -1.75
CA ILE A 420 15.15 -15.90 -0.67
C ILE A 420 14.91 -15.00 0.56
N GLY A 421 15.26 -13.71 0.46
CA GLY A 421 14.94 -12.72 1.47
C GLY A 421 16.09 -11.79 1.82
N GLN A 422 15.78 -10.90 2.76
CA GLN A 422 16.63 -9.80 3.17
C GLN A 422 16.99 -9.86 4.66
N ALA A 423 17.98 -9.08 5.06
CA ALA A 423 18.43 -8.93 6.43
C ALA A 423 18.80 -7.47 6.73
N VAL A 424 18.63 -7.07 7.99
CA VAL A 424 19.06 -5.77 8.50
C VAL A 424 20.53 -5.84 8.84
N ASP A 425 21.28 -4.82 8.45
CA ASP A 425 22.66 -4.63 8.88
C ASP A 425 22.68 -3.72 10.12
N PHE A 426 23.12 -4.28 11.25
CA PHE A 426 23.20 -3.59 12.54
C PHE A 426 24.62 -3.14 12.90
N THR A 427 25.61 -3.18 11.99
CA THR A 427 26.98 -2.78 12.32
C THR A 427 27.01 -1.37 12.95
N GLY A 428 27.50 -1.25 14.18
CA GLY A 428 27.54 -0.01 14.98
C GLY A 428 26.21 0.42 15.61
N LEU A 429 25.16 -0.39 15.45
CA LEU A 429 23.79 -0.20 15.93
C LEU A 429 23.25 -1.47 16.63
N GLU A 430 24.14 -2.34 17.11
CA GLU A 430 23.81 -3.67 17.65
C GLU A 430 22.82 -3.61 18.82
N GLN A 431 22.83 -2.50 19.57
CA GLN A 431 21.91 -2.24 20.69
C GLN A 431 20.42 -2.26 20.30
N PHE A 432 20.09 -2.10 19.01
CA PHE A 432 18.70 -2.13 18.53
C PHE A 432 18.27 -3.51 17.99
N ASN A 433 19.20 -4.45 17.85
CA ASN A 433 18.89 -5.80 17.39
C ASN A 433 18.20 -6.60 18.51
N ASN A 434 16.99 -7.09 18.24
CA ASN A 434 16.22 -7.90 19.18
C ASN A 434 16.69 -9.37 19.29
N GLY A 435 17.85 -9.71 18.74
CA GLY A 435 18.40 -11.07 18.67
C GLY A 435 17.78 -11.93 17.57
N LYS A 436 16.80 -11.41 16.82
CA LYS A 436 16.17 -12.07 15.66
C LYS A 436 16.50 -11.36 14.33
N GLY A 437 17.44 -10.41 14.35
CA GLY A 437 17.83 -9.64 13.17
C GLY A 437 16.81 -8.57 12.77
N ALA A 438 16.09 -8.01 13.76
CA ALA A 438 15.09 -6.96 13.57
C ALA A 438 15.01 -6.03 14.80
N VAL A 439 14.27 -4.94 14.67
CA VAL A 439 13.93 -4.04 15.79
C VAL A 439 12.54 -4.39 16.35
N SER A 440 12.40 -4.40 17.67
CA SER A 440 11.12 -4.60 18.35
C SER A 440 10.51 -3.26 18.75
N THR A 441 9.25 -3.04 18.39
CA THR A 441 8.50 -1.81 18.72
C THR A 441 7.14 -2.10 19.34
N ASP A 442 6.55 -1.07 19.95
CA ASP A 442 5.12 -1.05 20.28
C ASP A 442 4.25 -0.67 19.06
N ARG A 443 2.94 -0.44 19.28
CA ARG A 443 1.99 -0.03 18.22
C ARG A 443 2.14 1.43 17.79
N ASN A 444 2.84 2.26 18.56
CA ASN A 444 3.23 3.63 18.20
C ASN A 444 4.61 3.67 17.55
N TYR A 445 5.20 2.51 17.25
CA TYR A 445 6.53 2.35 16.67
C TYR A 445 7.67 2.85 17.57
N VAL A 446 7.44 3.01 18.87
CA VAL A 446 8.49 3.28 19.86
C VAL A 446 9.34 2.02 20.01
N VAL A 447 10.66 2.16 19.95
CA VAL A 447 11.59 1.04 20.17
C VAL A 447 11.56 0.63 21.64
N ASN A 448 11.41 -0.67 21.88
CA ASN A 448 11.26 -1.21 23.23
C ASN A 448 12.44 -0.80 24.14
N GLY A 449 12.13 -0.17 25.28
CA GLY A 449 13.13 0.25 26.25
C GLY A 449 13.96 1.48 25.83
N GLN A 450 13.62 2.15 24.74
CA GLN A 450 14.35 3.31 24.21
C GLN A 450 13.40 4.49 23.94
N PRO A 451 12.96 5.23 24.99
CA PRO A 451 12.15 6.44 24.81
C PRO A 451 12.80 7.44 23.86
N GLY A 452 12.01 8.08 22.99
CA GLY A 452 12.51 9.01 21.97
C GLY A 452 13.16 8.34 20.76
N VAL A 453 13.21 7.01 20.71
CA VAL A 453 13.65 6.26 19.52
C VAL A 453 12.47 5.49 18.95
N PHE A 454 12.23 5.67 17.66
CA PHE A 454 11.15 5.05 16.90
C PHE A 454 11.74 4.24 15.74
N ALA A 455 11.02 3.25 15.21
CA ALA A 455 11.49 2.47 14.06
C ALA A 455 10.35 2.11 13.12
N GLY A 456 10.62 2.00 11.81
CA GLY A 456 9.58 1.68 10.83
C GLY A 456 10.13 1.10 9.54
N GLY A 457 9.22 0.54 8.73
CA GLY A 457 9.59 -0.23 7.53
C GLY A 457 10.27 -1.57 7.83
N ASP A 458 11.11 -2.01 6.88
CA ASP A 458 11.66 -3.37 6.85
C ASP A 458 12.63 -3.69 7.99
N VAL A 459 13.07 -2.68 8.76
CA VAL A 459 13.92 -2.87 9.94
C VAL A 459 13.19 -3.65 11.05
N ILE A 460 11.85 -3.59 11.07
CA ILE A 460 11.01 -4.37 12.00
C ILE A 460 10.72 -5.73 11.38
N ARG A 461 10.28 -5.72 10.12
CA ARG A 461 9.94 -6.92 9.36
C ARG A 461 9.85 -6.55 7.87
N PRO A 462 10.56 -7.23 6.97
CA PRO A 462 10.41 -7.02 5.53
C PRO A 462 8.95 -7.16 5.08
N HIS A 463 8.43 -6.15 4.41
CA HIS A 463 7.04 -6.11 3.92
C HIS A 463 6.93 -5.24 2.66
N LEU A 464 5.69 -4.89 2.29
CA LEU A 464 5.37 -3.99 1.19
C LEU A 464 5.86 -2.55 1.44
N LEU A 465 6.21 -1.83 0.38
CA LEU A 465 6.56 -0.41 0.46
C LEU A 465 5.45 0.44 1.10
N THR A 466 4.18 0.17 0.77
CA THR A 466 3.03 0.86 1.37
C THR A 466 2.95 0.67 2.89
N THR A 467 3.39 -0.49 3.41
CA THR A 467 3.50 -0.74 4.85
C THR A 467 4.60 0.10 5.47
N ALA A 468 5.76 0.23 4.80
CA ALA A 468 6.84 1.08 5.24
C ALA A 468 6.42 2.56 5.30
N ILE A 469 5.66 3.04 4.31
CA ILE A 469 5.08 4.39 4.29
C ILE A 469 4.16 4.61 5.49
N GLY A 470 3.24 3.67 5.75
CA GLY A 470 2.34 3.72 6.91
C GLY A 470 3.08 3.74 8.25
N HIS A 471 4.10 2.90 8.42
CA HIS A 471 4.96 2.90 9.61
C HIS A 471 5.60 4.28 9.84
N GLY A 472 6.12 4.90 8.77
CA GLY A 472 6.70 6.23 8.83
C GLY A 472 5.70 7.31 9.27
N SER A 473 4.46 7.24 8.76
CA SER A 473 3.40 8.18 9.13
C SER A 473 2.98 8.05 10.58
N ILE A 474 2.76 6.82 11.06
CA ILE A 474 2.36 6.56 12.44
C ILE A 474 3.48 6.95 13.42
N ALA A 475 4.73 6.62 13.09
CA ALA A 475 5.87 6.99 13.91
C ALA A 475 6.05 8.52 13.99
N ALA A 476 5.77 9.26 12.91
CA ALA A 476 5.83 10.72 12.93
C ALA A 476 4.81 11.35 13.89
N ASP A 477 3.60 10.80 13.99
CA ASP A 477 2.63 11.22 15.02
C ASP A 477 3.18 10.94 16.43
N GLY A 478 3.72 9.74 16.65
CA GLY A 478 4.31 9.35 17.94
C GLY A 478 5.47 10.25 18.35
N ILE A 479 6.37 10.57 17.42
CA ILE A 479 7.47 11.52 17.64
C ILE A 479 6.94 12.91 17.99
N HIS A 480 5.92 13.40 17.28
CA HIS A 480 5.34 14.71 17.55
C HIS A 480 4.71 14.79 18.95
N HIS A 481 3.93 13.78 19.35
CA HIS A 481 3.36 13.70 20.70
C HIS A 481 4.44 13.62 21.78
N TYR A 482 5.45 12.76 21.58
CA TYR A 482 6.60 12.65 22.48
C TYR A 482 7.32 13.98 22.68
N MET A 483 7.55 14.73 21.60
CA MET A 483 8.22 16.04 21.64
C MET A 483 7.41 17.13 22.33
N ASN A 484 6.08 17.00 22.33
CA ASN A 484 5.16 17.91 23.03
C ASN A 484 4.90 17.51 24.48
N GLY A 485 5.53 16.44 24.98
CA GLY A 485 5.28 15.91 26.32
C GLY A 485 3.87 15.33 26.49
N GLN A 486 3.23 14.94 25.39
CA GLN A 486 1.91 14.32 25.38
C GLN A 486 2.03 12.80 25.56
N GLU A 487 1.12 12.20 26.30
CA GLU A 487 1.05 10.74 26.38
C GLU A 487 0.68 10.15 25.02
N LEU A 488 1.31 9.02 24.68
CA LEU A 488 0.99 8.31 23.45
C LEU A 488 -0.32 7.56 23.63
N GLU A 489 -1.34 8.00 22.90
CA GLU A 489 -2.64 7.33 22.90
C GLU A 489 -2.55 5.91 22.35
N LYS A 490 -3.53 5.09 22.75
CA LYS A 490 -3.69 3.75 22.19
C LYS A 490 -4.16 3.88 20.74
N ARG A 491 -3.35 3.43 19.79
CA ARG A 491 -3.72 3.44 18.36
C ARG A 491 -5.06 2.72 18.11
N PRO A 492 -5.90 3.27 17.22
CA PRO A 492 -7.19 2.69 16.88
C PRO A 492 -7.05 1.27 16.31
N LYS A 493 -8.18 0.56 16.20
CA LYS A 493 -8.20 -0.76 15.57
C LYS A 493 -7.97 -0.63 14.06
N ILE A 494 -8.52 0.44 13.48
CA ILE A 494 -8.42 0.78 12.07
C ILE A 494 -7.67 2.11 11.99
N ASP A 495 -6.44 2.04 11.50
CA ASP A 495 -5.50 3.14 11.52
C ASP A 495 -5.28 3.68 10.10
N ALA A 496 -6.32 4.35 9.60
CA ALA A 496 -6.35 4.94 8.27
C ALA A 496 -6.98 6.33 8.37
N HIS A 497 -6.63 7.22 7.44
CA HIS A 497 -7.25 8.54 7.32
C HIS A 497 -8.75 8.37 7.07
N GLN A 498 -9.56 9.20 7.73
CA GLN A 498 -11.01 9.08 7.71
C GLN A 498 -11.62 10.40 7.26
N PHE A 499 -12.84 10.30 6.75
CA PHE A 499 -13.63 11.48 6.52
C PHE A 499 -13.95 12.17 7.85
N ASP A 500 -13.57 13.44 7.94
CA ASP A 500 -13.83 14.28 9.10
C ASP A 500 -15.08 15.13 8.87
N LEU A 501 -16.20 14.71 9.46
CA LEU A 501 -17.46 15.44 9.37
C LEU A 501 -17.37 16.80 10.09
N ILE A 502 -16.67 16.90 11.21
CA ILE A 502 -16.59 18.14 11.99
C ILE A 502 -15.84 19.20 11.18
N ARG A 503 -14.70 18.85 10.57
CA ARG A 503 -14.00 19.72 9.62
C ARG A 503 -14.91 20.17 8.48
N LYS A 504 -15.71 19.26 7.92
CA LYS A 504 -16.65 19.62 6.83
C LYS A 504 -17.78 20.53 7.28
N LEU A 505 -18.26 20.39 8.51
CA LEU A 505 -19.24 21.31 9.08
C LEU A 505 -18.63 22.67 9.35
N ALA A 506 -17.39 22.74 9.84
CA ALA A 506 -16.65 23.99 10.01
C ALA A 506 -16.47 24.73 8.68
N GLU A 507 -16.12 24.03 7.59
CA GLU A 507 -16.07 24.59 6.22
C GLU A 507 -17.40 25.24 5.78
N LYS A 508 -18.52 24.85 6.41
CA LYS A 508 -19.87 25.40 6.16
C LYS A 508 -20.35 26.36 7.24
N GLY A 509 -19.56 26.64 8.27
CA GLY A 509 -19.96 27.46 9.42
C GLY A 509 -21.01 26.80 10.32
N LEU A 510 -21.02 25.47 10.39
CA LEU A 510 -22.01 24.66 11.10
C LEU A 510 -21.42 23.83 12.26
N GLU A 511 -20.43 24.39 12.95
CA GLU A 511 -19.77 23.70 14.06
C GLU A 511 -20.78 23.35 15.18
N PRO A 512 -20.78 22.09 15.66
CA PRO A 512 -21.61 21.72 16.79
C PRO A 512 -21.21 22.53 18.04
N LYS A 513 -22.20 22.95 18.83
CA LYS A 513 -21.96 23.60 20.12
C LYS A 513 -21.77 22.57 21.24
N GLU A 514 -21.05 22.93 22.28
CA GLU A 514 -21.09 22.10 23.50
C GLU A 514 -22.45 22.26 24.20
N ASN A 515 -22.95 21.15 24.74
CA ASN A 515 -24.04 21.17 25.70
C ASN A 515 -23.72 20.25 26.88
N HIS A 516 -23.88 20.79 28.09
CA HIS A 516 -23.61 20.11 29.36
C HIS A 516 -24.90 19.75 30.12
N GLU A 517 -26.07 20.11 29.57
CA GLU A 517 -27.38 19.77 30.13
C GLU A 517 -27.99 18.54 29.46
N PRO A 518 -28.70 17.66 30.20
CA PRO A 518 -29.45 16.55 29.62
C PRO A 518 -30.50 17.06 28.61
N MET A 519 -30.43 16.57 27.37
CA MET A 519 -31.42 16.88 26.33
C MET A 519 -32.23 15.64 25.96
N ARG A 520 -33.50 15.86 25.60
CA ARG A 520 -34.33 14.84 24.97
C ARG A 520 -34.14 14.91 23.45
N GLY A 521 -33.26 14.07 22.91
CA GLY A 521 -32.92 14.03 21.49
C GLY A 521 -32.02 15.19 21.02
N THR A 522 -31.44 15.05 19.82
CA THR A 522 -30.57 16.07 19.18
C THR A 522 -31.12 16.59 17.86
N CYS A 523 -32.41 16.36 17.59
CA CYS A 523 -33.01 16.67 16.29
C CYS A 523 -33.03 18.15 15.95
N ASP A 524 -33.33 18.99 16.94
CA ASP A 524 -33.39 20.46 16.82
C ASP A 524 -32.20 21.17 17.47
N SER A 525 -31.27 20.41 18.05
CA SER A 525 -30.09 20.94 18.72
C SER A 525 -28.92 21.03 17.76
N ASN A 526 -28.14 22.11 17.87
CA ASN A 526 -26.85 22.21 17.22
C ASN A 526 -25.72 21.60 18.07
N ALA A 527 -26.01 20.94 19.19
CA ALA A 527 -24.98 20.36 20.04
C ALA A 527 -24.41 19.02 19.54
N ALA A 528 -25.10 18.39 18.58
CA ALA A 528 -24.63 17.18 17.93
C ALA A 528 -25.09 17.15 16.47
N VAL A 529 -24.41 16.36 15.65
CA VAL A 529 -24.93 16.02 14.32
C VAL A 529 -26.08 15.05 14.49
N HIS A 530 -27.24 15.42 13.95
CA HIS A 530 -28.48 14.67 14.00
C HIS A 530 -28.28 13.15 13.78
N ASN A 531 -28.41 12.37 14.86
CA ASN A 531 -28.32 10.91 14.91
C ASN A 531 -27.17 10.31 14.09
N PHE A 532 -25.99 10.91 14.20
CA PHE A 532 -24.77 10.47 13.54
C PHE A 532 -23.84 9.76 14.53
N ASP A 533 -23.24 8.65 14.11
CA ASP A 533 -22.20 7.94 14.88
C ASP A 533 -21.05 7.58 13.94
N ASN A 534 -19.83 7.97 14.34
CA ASN A 534 -18.61 7.61 13.64
C ASN A 534 -18.01 6.33 14.24
N ARG A 535 -17.99 5.28 13.42
CA ARG A 535 -17.38 3.98 13.75
C ARG A 535 -16.15 3.66 12.92
N SER A 536 -15.64 4.62 12.14
CA SER A 536 -14.53 4.38 11.20
C SER A 536 -13.24 3.90 11.88
N ASP A 537 -13.02 4.23 13.16
CA ASP A 537 -11.87 3.79 13.96
C ASP A 537 -11.91 2.31 14.40
N ARG A 538 -13.10 1.68 14.37
CA ARG A 538 -13.33 0.35 14.95
C ARG A 538 -14.13 -0.62 14.08
N TYR A 539 -14.81 -0.14 13.05
CA TYR A 539 -15.68 -0.95 12.19
C TYR A 539 -15.39 -0.76 10.70
N ILE A 540 -15.02 -1.87 10.04
CA ILE A 540 -14.96 -1.99 8.58
C ILE A 540 -16.30 -2.55 8.11
N ILE A 541 -16.94 -1.87 7.16
CA ILE A 541 -18.26 -2.29 6.66
C ILE A 541 -18.13 -3.45 5.64
N PRO A 542 -18.74 -4.62 5.91
CA PRO A 542 -18.74 -5.75 4.98
C PRO A 542 -19.81 -5.57 3.87
N HIS A 543 -19.62 -6.26 2.75
CA HIS A 543 -20.53 -6.20 1.61
C HIS A 543 -21.97 -6.63 1.94
N ASP A 544 -22.17 -7.51 2.91
CA ASP A 544 -23.48 -8.01 3.34
C ASP A 544 -24.34 -6.95 4.04
N LYS A 545 -23.75 -5.79 4.36
CA LYS A 545 -24.45 -4.60 4.88
C LYS A 545 -24.80 -3.58 3.81
N LEU A 546 -24.40 -3.80 2.57
CA LEU A 546 -24.70 -2.91 1.45
C LEU A 546 -25.91 -3.43 0.67
N PHE A 547 -26.72 -2.51 0.14
CA PHE A 547 -27.71 -2.87 -0.86
C PHE A 547 -27.05 -2.96 -2.24
N LEU A 548 -26.44 -4.11 -2.53
CA LEU A 548 -25.66 -4.34 -3.75
C LEU A 548 -26.50 -4.20 -5.04
N GLY A 549 -27.81 -4.44 -4.97
CA GLY A 549 -28.72 -4.29 -6.12
C GLY A 549 -28.82 -2.87 -6.68
N HIS A 550 -28.32 -1.86 -5.97
CA HIS A 550 -28.19 -0.50 -6.50
C HIS A 550 -27.10 -0.37 -7.56
N PHE A 551 -26.06 -1.22 -7.51
CA PHE A 551 -24.88 -1.08 -8.36
C PHE A 551 -25.00 -2.00 -9.57
N SER A 552 -25.09 -1.41 -10.77
CA SER A 552 -25.06 -2.14 -12.02
C SER A 552 -23.64 -2.57 -12.41
N TYR A 553 -23.55 -3.60 -13.25
CA TYR A 553 -22.29 -3.96 -13.92
C TYR A 553 -21.75 -2.77 -14.73
N VAL A 554 -20.47 -2.45 -14.56
CA VAL A 554 -19.70 -1.45 -15.31
C VAL A 554 -18.27 -1.98 -15.41
N ALA A 555 -17.86 -2.38 -16.61
CA ALA A 555 -16.50 -2.89 -16.84
C ALA A 555 -15.42 -1.92 -16.32
N ARG A 556 -14.37 -2.49 -15.72
CA ARG A 556 -13.22 -1.72 -15.21
C ARG A 556 -12.44 -1.09 -16.35
N ASN A 557 -12.01 0.16 -16.17
CA ASN A 557 -11.05 0.80 -17.06
C ASN A 557 -9.66 0.24 -16.73
N GLN A 558 -9.16 -0.63 -17.61
CA GLN A 558 -7.83 -1.20 -17.47
C GLN A 558 -6.79 -0.27 -18.08
N ARG A 559 -5.67 -0.09 -17.37
CA ARG A 559 -4.50 0.62 -17.90
C ARG A 559 -3.91 -0.16 -19.06
N ALA A 560 -3.32 0.57 -20.02
CA ALA A 560 -2.48 -0.06 -21.02
C ALA A 560 -1.25 -0.68 -20.34
N VAL A 561 -0.92 -1.93 -20.66
CA VAL A 561 0.29 -2.61 -20.19
C VAL A 561 1.08 -3.10 -21.38
N THR A 562 2.34 -2.67 -21.49
CA THR A 562 3.27 -3.16 -22.49
C THR A 562 3.82 -4.52 -22.05
N THR A 563 3.39 -5.58 -22.73
CA THR A 563 3.92 -6.95 -22.53
C THR A 563 5.08 -7.17 -23.48
N LEU A 564 6.23 -7.58 -22.96
CA LEU A 564 7.38 -7.93 -23.79
C LEU A 564 7.42 -9.44 -24.01
N ASP A 565 7.82 -9.84 -25.20
CA ASP A 565 8.13 -11.22 -25.54
C ASP A 565 9.65 -11.50 -25.45
N LYS A 566 10.03 -12.73 -25.79
CA LYS A 566 11.42 -13.17 -25.78
C LYS A 566 12.34 -12.27 -26.61
N GLU A 567 11.88 -11.70 -27.72
CA GLU A 567 12.71 -10.92 -28.65
C GLU A 567 12.76 -9.44 -28.23
N SER A 568 11.61 -8.86 -27.91
CA SER A 568 11.45 -7.46 -27.52
C SER A 568 11.93 -7.14 -26.09
N ALA A 569 12.17 -8.16 -25.25
CA ALA A 569 12.72 -7.98 -23.90
C ALA A 569 14.19 -7.53 -23.91
N LEU A 570 15.00 -8.03 -24.84
CA LEU A 570 16.45 -7.79 -24.83
C LEU A 570 16.76 -6.29 -24.98
N GLY A 571 17.46 -5.72 -23.99
CA GLY A 571 17.82 -4.30 -23.95
C GLY A 571 16.66 -3.35 -23.63
N ASN A 572 15.44 -3.84 -23.41
CA ASN A 572 14.29 -2.98 -23.15
C ASN A 572 14.08 -2.75 -21.65
N PHE A 573 14.37 -1.53 -21.20
CA PHE A 573 14.18 -1.07 -19.82
C PHE A 573 13.20 0.10 -19.74
N GLN A 574 12.22 0.16 -20.64
CA GLN A 574 11.16 1.18 -20.59
C GLN A 574 10.06 0.81 -19.58
N ASP A 575 9.42 1.83 -19.02
CA ASP A 575 8.21 1.67 -18.21
C ASP A 575 7.12 0.98 -19.04
N ARG A 576 6.41 0.06 -18.39
CA ARG A 576 5.39 -0.79 -19.02
C ARG A 576 3.98 -0.35 -18.74
N LEU A 577 3.78 0.51 -17.74
CA LEU A 577 2.46 0.80 -17.22
C LEU A 577 1.98 2.16 -17.73
N GLY A 578 0.98 2.13 -18.61
CA GLY A 578 0.31 3.34 -19.07
C GLY A 578 -0.57 3.95 -17.98
N VAL A 579 -0.75 5.27 -18.05
CA VAL A 579 -1.64 6.03 -17.16
C VAL A 579 -3.04 6.08 -17.80
N LEU A 580 -4.10 6.04 -16.98
CA LEU A 580 -5.44 6.33 -17.47
C LEU A 580 -5.53 7.80 -17.92
N ASP A 581 -6.32 8.08 -18.94
CA ASP A 581 -6.66 9.48 -19.23
C ASP A 581 -7.65 10.05 -18.19
N GLU A 582 -7.89 11.36 -18.21
CA GLU A 582 -8.77 12.00 -17.24
C GLU A 582 -10.21 11.45 -17.27
N LYS A 583 -10.76 11.17 -18.46
CA LYS A 583 -12.12 10.66 -18.61
C LYS A 583 -12.24 9.24 -18.08
N GLN A 584 -11.26 8.39 -18.40
CA GLN A 584 -11.16 7.03 -17.88
C GLN A 584 -11.01 7.04 -16.35
N THR A 585 -10.18 7.94 -15.82
CA THR A 585 -9.97 8.08 -14.36
C THR A 585 -11.26 8.49 -13.65
N VAL A 586 -12.00 9.46 -14.18
CA VAL A 586 -13.30 9.87 -13.63
C VAL A 586 -14.34 8.75 -13.76
N ALA A 587 -14.38 8.05 -14.89
CA ALA A 587 -15.26 6.90 -15.08
C ALA A 587 -14.94 5.77 -14.09
N GLU A 588 -13.66 5.54 -13.82
CA GLU A 588 -13.20 4.55 -12.84
C GLU A 588 -13.56 4.95 -11.41
N ALA A 589 -13.37 6.20 -11.02
CA ALA A 589 -13.78 6.67 -9.69
C ALA A 589 -15.31 6.63 -9.47
N LYS A 590 -16.10 6.83 -10.54
CA LYS A 590 -17.57 6.64 -10.49
C LYS A 590 -17.98 5.21 -10.17
N ARG A 591 -17.08 4.22 -10.33
CA ARG A 591 -17.31 2.84 -9.87
C ARG A 591 -17.24 2.68 -8.35
N CYS A 592 -16.77 3.67 -7.60
CA CYS A 592 -16.74 3.60 -6.14
C CYS A 592 -18.16 3.43 -5.53
N MET A 593 -18.33 2.46 -4.64
CA MET A 593 -19.58 2.20 -3.92
C MET A 593 -19.78 3.12 -2.70
N SER A 594 -18.78 3.92 -2.32
CA SER A 594 -18.82 4.78 -1.14
C SER A 594 -19.23 4.05 0.16
N CYS A 595 -18.78 2.79 0.32
CA CYS A 595 -19.18 1.90 1.42
C CYS A 595 -19.08 2.62 2.77
N GLY A 596 -20.14 2.60 3.59
CA GLY A 596 -20.16 3.20 4.91
C GLY A 596 -20.28 4.73 4.95
N MET A 597 -20.70 5.37 3.86
CA MET A 597 -20.93 6.82 3.79
C MET A 597 -22.02 7.19 2.79
N CYS A 598 -22.76 8.27 3.04
CA CYS A 598 -23.70 8.82 2.05
C CYS A 598 -22.96 9.33 0.81
N PHE A 599 -23.51 9.08 -0.38
CA PHE A 599 -23.05 9.62 -1.67
C PHE A 599 -24.18 10.27 -2.47
N GLU A 600 -25.24 10.69 -1.78
CA GLU A 600 -26.32 11.52 -2.35
C GLU A 600 -27.17 10.82 -3.43
N CYS A 601 -27.43 9.51 -3.27
CA CYS A 601 -28.22 8.72 -4.24
C CYS A 601 -29.75 8.92 -4.18
N ASP A 602 -30.24 9.64 -3.17
CA ASP A 602 -31.67 9.93 -2.94
C ASP A 602 -32.62 8.75 -2.67
N ASN A 603 -32.17 7.49 -2.71
CA ASN A 603 -33.05 6.33 -2.45
C ASN A 603 -33.83 6.46 -1.13
N CYS A 604 -33.16 6.84 -0.04
CA CYS A 604 -33.81 6.94 1.27
C CYS A 604 -34.89 8.03 1.32
N VAL A 605 -34.77 9.08 0.51
CA VAL A 605 -35.76 10.15 0.39
C VAL A 605 -36.94 9.67 -0.47
N VAL A 606 -36.64 9.07 -1.63
CA VAL A 606 -37.64 8.63 -2.62
C VAL A 606 -38.53 7.51 -2.07
N TYR A 607 -37.94 6.53 -1.37
CA TYR A 607 -38.68 5.38 -0.86
C TYR A 607 -39.29 5.61 0.53
N CYS A 608 -39.14 6.79 1.14
CA CYS A 608 -39.72 7.06 2.46
C CYS A 608 -41.25 7.26 2.34
N PRO A 609 -42.10 6.34 2.83
CA PRO A 609 -43.54 6.44 2.65
C PRO A 609 -44.15 7.60 3.46
N GLN A 610 -43.47 8.03 4.52
CA GLN A 610 -43.93 9.10 5.40
C GLN A 610 -43.31 10.45 5.07
N THR A 611 -42.46 10.54 4.04
CA THR A 611 -41.64 11.73 3.76
C THR A 611 -40.82 12.22 4.97
N ALA A 612 -40.51 11.29 5.89
CA ALA A 612 -39.77 11.55 7.11
C ALA A 612 -38.27 11.79 6.84
N VAL A 613 -37.70 11.15 5.82
CA VAL A 613 -36.31 11.40 5.40
C VAL A 613 -36.30 12.49 4.33
N TYR A 614 -35.56 13.56 4.57
CA TYR A 614 -35.50 14.72 3.68
C TYR A 614 -34.06 15.19 3.47
N ARG A 615 -33.80 15.89 2.37
CA ARG A 615 -32.49 16.50 2.09
C ARG A 615 -32.29 17.70 3.00
N VAL A 616 -31.13 17.82 3.62
CA VAL A 616 -30.79 19.07 4.33
C VAL A 616 -30.64 20.22 3.33
N LYS A 617 -30.71 21.46 3.80
CA LYS A 617 -30.53 22.62 2.93
C LYS A 617 -29.15 22.57 2.27
N LYS A 618 -29.05 23.00 1.01
CA LYS A 618 -27.77 23.00 0.26
C LYS A 618 -26.66 23.83 0.93
N THR A 619 -27.03 24.84 1.71
CA THR A 619 -26.11 25.64 2.53
C THR A 619 -25.54 24.86 3.70
N GLU A 620 -26.22 23.79 4.12
CA GLU A 620 -25.90 22.98 5.29
C GLU A 620 -25.42 21.56 4.94
N SER A 621 -25.59 21.15 3.67
CA SER A 621 -25.23 19.81 3.20
C SER A 621 -23.73 19.62 3.12
N THR A 622 -23.26 18.54 3.72
CA THR A 622 -21.92 17.99 3.53
C THR A 622 -22.03 16.52 3.17
N LEU A 623 -20.97 15.94 2.60
CA LEU A 623 -20.85 14.49 2.53
C LEU A 623 -20.96 13.94 3.96
N GLY A 624 -21.77 12.91 4.21
CA GLY A 624 -22.07 12.46 5.58
C GLY A 624 -23.05 13.33 6.38
N ARG A 625 -23.61 14.41 5.81
CA ARG A 625 -24.80 15.11 6.33
C ARG A 625 -25.62 15.65 5.17
N TYR A 626 -26.07 14.74 4.31
CA TYR A 626 -26.88 15.07 3.13
C TYR A 626 -28.39 14.98 3.39
N VAL A 627 -28.79 14.04 4.26
CA VAL A 627 -30.18 13.80 4.65
C VAL A 627 -30.34 13.91 6.16
N ALA A 628 -31.54 14.27 6.59
CA ALA A 628 -31.98 14.25 7.97
C ALA A 628 -33.32 13.54 8.09
N THR A 629 -33.68 13.18 9.33
CA THR A 629 -34.92 12.48 9.63
C THR A 629 -35.83 13.35 10.49
N ASP A 630 -37.07 13.52 10.07
CA ASP A 630 -38.16 14.08 10.86
C ASP A 630 -38.78 12.95 11.69
N TYR A 631 -38.54 12.93 12.99
CA TYR A 631 -38.99 11.85 13.87
C TYR A 631 -40.47 11.89 14.18
N ASP A 632 -41.13 13.04 14.03
CA ASP A 632 -42.59 13.13 14.20
C ASP A 632 -43.32 12.41 13.06
N LYS A 633 -42.66 12.28 11.89
CA LYS A 633 -43.17 11.51 10.75
C LYS A 633 -42.59 10.09 10.68
N CYS A 634 -41.47 9.83 11.34
CA CYS A 634 -40.78 8.55 11.23
C CYS A 634 -41.51 7.45 12.00
N ILE A 635 -42.09 6.52 11.26
CA ILE A 635 -42.70 5.32 11.85
C ILE A 635 -41.70 4.17 12.06
N GLY A 636 -40.44 4.29 11.62
CA GLY A 636 -39.47 3.20 11.75
C GLY A 636 -39.78 2.00 10.86
N CYS A 637 -40.22 2.21 9.62
CA CYS A 637 -40.50 1.11 8.69
C CYS A 637 -39.25 0.42 8.09
N HIS A 638 -38.04 0.89 8.43
CA HIS A 638 -36.74 0.39 7.97
C HIS A 638 -36.44 0.55 6.46
N ILE A 639 -37.40 0.96 5.63
CA ILE A 639 -37.23 1.06 4.17
C ILE A 639 -35.99 1.90 3.80
N CYS A 640 -35.79 3.06 4.44
CA CYS A 640 -34.63 3.91 4.17
C CYS A 640 -33.27 3.23 4.43
N ALA A 641 -33.20 2.34 5.43
CA ALA A 641 -32.01 1.55 5.72
C ALA A 641 -31.85 0.42 4.69
N ASP A 642 -32.95 -0.27 4.34
CA ASP A 642 -32.93 -1.37 3.38
C ASP A 642 -32.51 -0.93 1.97
N VAL A 643 -32.89 0.27 1.55
CA VAL A 643 -32.55 0.82 0.22
C VAL A 643 -31.25 1.61 0.20
N CYS A 644 -30.53 1.72 1.33
CA CYS A 644 -29.27 2.44 1.45
C CYS A 644 -28.15 1.65 0.76
N PRO A 645 -27.60 2.10 -0.38
CA PRO A 645 -26.61 1.31 -1.13
C PRO A 645 -25.32 1.08 -0.37
N THR A 646 -24.97 1.99 0.54
CA THR A 646 -23.66 2.01 1.21
C THR A 646 -23.70 1.44 2.62
N GLY A 647 -24.88 1.05 3.14
CA GLY A 647 -25.05 0.65 4.53
C GLY A 647 -24.81 1.77 5.56
N TYR A 648 -24.84 3.03 5.11
CA TYR A 648 -24.67 4.22 5.94
C TYR A 648 -25.84 4.45 6.90
N ILE A 649 -27.04 4.00 6.56
CA ILE A 649 -28.22 4.10 7.43
C ILE A 649 -28.41 2.76 8.15
N GLN A 650 -28.41 2.79 9.48
CA GLN A 650 -28.77 1.66 10.34
C GLN A 650 -29.95 2.05 11.22
N MET A 651 -30.74 1.07 11.65
CA MET A 651 -31.86 1.32 12.56
C MET A 651 -31.36 1.21 14.00
N GLY A 652 -31.22 2.35 14.68
CA GLY A 652 -30.74 2.50 16.06
C GLY A 652 -31.83 2.98 17.00
N LEU A 653 -31.48 3.32 18.26
CA LEU A 653 -32.43 3.89 19.21
C LEU A 653 -32.91 5.25 18.71
N GLY A 654 -34.23 5.41 18.62
CA GLY A 654 -34.89 6.62 18.15
C GLY A 654 -35.36 7.58 19.25
N GLU A 655 -34.97 7.35 20.50
CA GLU A 655 -35.29 8.19 21.66
C GLU A 655 -34.05 8.89 22.22
#